data_AF-A0A8H4ILI3-F1
#
_entry.id   AF-A0A8H4ILI3-F1
#
_cell.length_a   1.000
_cell.length_b   1.000
_cell.length_c   1.000
_cell.angle_alpha   90.00
_cell.angle_beta   90.00
_cell.angle_gamma   90.00
#
_symmetry.space_group_name_H-M   'P 1'
#
loop_
_entity.id
_entity.type
_entity.pdbx_description
1 polymer ?
#
loop_
_entity_poly.entity_id
_entity_poly.type
_entity_poly.pdbx_seq_one_letter_code
_entity_poly.pdbx_strand_id
1 'polypeptide(L)'
;MYTTHRETAPQYDPDETPIGIKGASMTLSVLTIALTSICIDRFIRSVRAWKELPLPQYTLFSFYILSFLFSSVSAILKDLEPNRSPSLCDASILVCLLFYLSAKIVQYHYLVERAHIVRAKRTTRLQDKIYIFNCVCLILPYVALVILNFYWRLGYINTQGVCINGLEMQGIIPLLAFEILMNIYMTLLYIFPFRKILFKKQSLGPNSILQAMAYRTAIATCLMILVTVGNLIGLMVLHGEPVWLCFICCSGDVAICVILLHWVTKNDRERRGFHFTEDLNQGLKLRPSHYDDAVIDAFCKATGMGEPEADGQIRVTKQLKFEVNGQTVHITTNAEEDDDATIPTKGPRLSRHGSEDSMIEMERGEGRFRRRGSQSQDSIGMSEDSIDAEWQKLNETVGGRLVATVPLAAPCHDPTYDASTCEVLRDNWLWPQQHYDSSSSIMAPFFANRSCDPFTAEETPCTLGNYVRYAINVSSAADVSQGIRFAKEKNIRLTIRNTGHDYLGKSTGAGALALWTHHLKTIRIANHTRTPHYAGATITLGAGVQGGEAYAAAHAAGLAVVGGECPTVGLAGGYAQGGGHSALSSRHGLAADQVLEWVVVDGNGELRVANRAENSDLFWALAGGGGGTYGVVVAMTAKAHRDGVVSGANLTFTNEGVTGDVFYAAVGAWQTFLPAIVDAGVMVVWYFTDTSFSLSPVTAPGVTGEELGALLRPYHDKLDALGIAYQSYLAQFEGYYEQFSTMQNPIQVGIAQYGGWLIPRSVVETNNDALTAAYRHITEDGATFIGVALNVSKAVAGDVDNAVLPAWRDTLIDTVITTPWNFTAPWTDMIEWQDKMTNDYIPRLTALAPESGCYLNEADFRQPNFKSAFYGANYDKLRAIKKKYDPADLFYAITAVGSDEWEVSEDGRMCRVGQSRTATKAFTRSTFQEALPDL
;
A
#
# COMPACT_ATOMS: atom_id res chain seq x y z
N MET A 1 51.66 -21.95 32.31
CA MET A 1 51.05 -23.01 33.13
C MET A 1 50.95 -22.49 34.55
N TYR A 2 49.92 -21.70 34.86
CA TYR A 2 49.58 -21.28 36.22
C TYR A 2 48.06 -21.43 36.33
N THR A 3 47.66 -22.29 37.25
CA THR A 3 46.31 -22.80 37.52
C THR A 3 45.46 -21.77 38.24
N THR A 4 44.46 -21.20 37.59
CA THR A 4 43.31 -20.53 38.22
C THR A 4 42.14 -21.51 38.33
N HIS A 5 42.39 -22.70 38.88
CA HIS A 5 41.32 -23.58 39.35
C HIS A 5 41.34 -23.52 40.87
N ARG A 6 40.37 -22.81 41.46
CA ARG A 6 40.04 -23.00 42.88
C ARG A 6 39.69 -24.48 43.06
N GLU A 7 40.27 -25.10 44.07
CA GLU A 7 40.11 -26.53 44.34
C GLU A 7 38.62 -26.86 44.47
N THR A 8 38.14 -27.79 43.64
CA THR A 8 36.84 -28.42 43.83
C THR A 8 36.93 -29.32 45.05
N ALA A 9 35.92 -29.29 45.91
CA ALA A 9 35.91 -30.15 47.10
C ALA A 9 36.09 -31.62 46.67
N PRO A 10 37.06 -32.36 47.24
CA PRO A 10 37.40 -33.72 46.79
C PRO A 10 36.25 -34.74 46.97
N GLN A 11 35.23 -34.38 47.74
CA GLN A 11 33.98 -35.11 47.90
C GLN A 11 32.87 -34.09 48.24
N TYR A 12 31.85 -33.96 47.40
CA TYR A 12 30.70 -33.08 47.62
C TYR A 12 29.40 -33.80 47.23
N ASP A 13 28.30 -33.44 47.88
CA ASP A 13 26.96 -33.86 47.51
C ASP A 13 26.29 -32.70 46.76
N PRO A 14 25.86 -32.84 45.49
CA PRO A 14 25.28 -31.75 44.73
C PRO A 14 24.01 -31.20 45.39
N ASP A 15 23.99 -29.90 45.70
CA ASP A 15 22.78 -29.27 46.24
C ASP A 15 21.72 -29.15 45.15
N GLU A 16 20.51 -29.62 45.42
CA GLU A 16 19.41 -29.51 44.47
C GLU A 16 18.85 -28.08 44.49
N THR A 17 18.81 -27.44 43.32
CA THR A 17 18.19 -26.11 43.22
C THR A 17 16.70 -26.24 43.56
N PRO A 18 16.16 -25.46 44.52
CA PRO A 18 14.76 -25.58 44.92
C PRO A 18 13.81 -25.54 43.73
N ILE A 19 12.85 -26.47 43.69
CA ILE A 19 11.94 -26.66 42.54
C ILE A 19 11.25 -25.36 42.13
N GLY A 20 10.83 -24.53 43.10
CA GLY A 20 10.24 -23.22 42.83
C GLY A 20 11.20 -22.24 42.13
N ILE A 21 12.48 -22.23 42.50
CA ILE A 21 13.51 -21.38 41.89
C ILE A 21 13.86 -21.92 40.49
N LYS A 22 13.99 -23.24 40.33
CA LYS A 22 14.20 -23.88 39.03
C LYS A 22 13.04 -23.56 38.07
N GLY A 23 11.80 -23.67 38.54
CA GLY A 23 10.59 -23.32 37.79
C GLY A 23 10.51 -21.84 37.39
N ALA A 24 10.80 -20.92 38.31
CA ALA A 24 10.82 -19.48 38.03
C ALA A 24 11.92 -19.12 37.01
N SER A 25 13.12 -19.68 37.17
CA SER A 25 14.24 -19.46 36.26
C SER A 25 14.00 -20.03 34.86
N MET A 26 13.36 -21.20 34.77
CA MET A 26 12.91 -21.80 33.51
C MET A 26 11.85 -20.95 32.82
N THR A 27 10.86 -20.50 33.57
CA THR A 27 9.77 -19.66 33.06
C THR A 27 10.33 -18.37 32.46
N LEU A 28 11.28 -17.71 33.14
CA LEU A 28 11.94 -16.52 32.62
C LEU A 28 12.70 -16.80 31.32
N SER A 29 13.41 -17.92 31.23
CA SER A 29 14.09 -18.34 30.00
C SER A 29 13.11 -18.57 28.85
N VAL A 30 12.02 -19.30 29.07
CA VAL A 30 11.00 -19.56 28.05
C VAL A 30 10.32 -18.27 27.59
N LEU A 31 9.96 -17.39 28.51
CA LEU A 31 9.40 -16.07 28.17
C LEU A 31 10.37 -15.24 27.35
N THR A 32 11.67 -15.27 27.68
CA THR A 32 12.71 -14.55 26.93
C THR A 32 12.92 -15.14 25.54
N ILE A 33 12.86 -16.46 25.40
CA ILE A 33 12.89 -17.16 24.10
C ILE A 33 11.68 -16.76 23.27
N ALA A 34 10.46 -16.83 23.82
CA ALA A 34 9.24 -16.44 23.12
C ALA A 34 9.29 -14.97 22.67
N LEU A 35 9.71 -14.07 23.56
CA LEU A 35 9.86 -12.64 23.26
C LEU A 35 10.86 -12.40 22.13
N THR A 36 12.03 -13.04 22.18
CA THR A 36 13.06 -12.89 21.15
C THR A 36 12.64 -13.52 19.82
N SER A 37 11.96 -14.67 19.83
CA SER A 37 11.37 -15.28 18.62
C SER A 37 10.34 -14.37 17.95
N ILE A 38 9.46 -13.74 18.73
CA ILE A 38 8.50 -12.75 18.20
C ILE A 38 9.23 -11.56 17.56
N CYS A 39 10.31 -11.07 18.20
CA CYS A 39 11.11 -9.97 17.66
C CYS A 39 11.83 -10.37 16.37
N ILE A 40 12.36 -11.60 16.28
CA ILE A 40 13.02 -12.17 15.10
C ILE A 40 12.02 -12.34 13.96
N ASP A 41 10.87 -12.96 14.18
CA ASP A 41 9.82 -13.15 13.17
C ASP A 41 9.33 -11.81 12.62
N ARG A 42 9.01 -10.85 13.51
CA ARG A 42 8.64 -9.49 13.11
C ARG A 42 9.75 -8.78 12.34
N PHE A 43 11.01 -8.99 12.72
CA PHE A 43 12.13 -8.44 11.97
C PHE A 43 12.20 -9.07 10.58
N ILE A 44 12.19 -10.39 10.45
CA ILE A 44 12.29 -11.11 9.16
C ILE A 44 11.15 -10.69 8.22
N ARG A 45 9.88 -10.71 8.69
CA ARG A 45 8.72 -10.30 7.89
C ARG A 45 8.78 -8.85 7.39
N SER A 46 9.50 -8.01 8.11
CA SER A 46 9.69 -6.60 7.74
C SER A 46 10.85 -6.34 6.79
N VAL A 47 11.73 -7.32 6.56
CA VAL A 47 12.86 -7.20 5.62
C VAL A 47 12.40 -7.60 4.23
N ARG A 48 12.33 -6.62 3.32
CA ARG A 48 11.99 -6.86 1.90
C ARG A 48 13.19 -7.31 1.08
N ALA A 49 14.37 -6.75 1.37
CA ALA A 49 15.62 -7.09 0.71
C ALA A 49 16.77 -7.09 1.72
N TRP A 50 17.41 -8.24 1.92
CA TRP A 50 18.50 -8.37 2.89
C TRP A 50 19.70 -7.49 2.52
N LYS A 51 20.02 -7.32 1.24
CA LYS A 51 21.20 -6.55 0.77
C LYS A 51 21.10 -5.04 0.99
N GLU A 52 19.89 -4.51 1.21
CA GLU A 52 19.64 -3.07 1.34
C GLU A 52 19.48 -2.63 2.81
N LEU A 53 19.64 -3.57 3.75
CA LEU A 53 19.49 -3.30 5.18
C LEU A 53 20.56 -2.32 5.68
N PRO A 54 20.16 -1.20 6.31
CA PRO A 54 21.10 -0.33 7.01
C PRO A 54 21.84 -1.09 8.12
N LEU A 55 23.12 -0.77 8.33
CA LEU A 55 23.96 -1.36 9.38
C LEU A 55 23.34 -1.39 10.80
N PRO A 56 22.57 -0.37 11.27
CA PRO A 56 21.93 -0.45 12.58
C PRO A 56 20.80 -1.48 12.66
N GLN A 57 20.23 -1.89 11.51
CA GLN A 57 19.23 -2.96 11.48
C GLN A 57 19.89 -4.34 11.50
N TYR A 58 21.06 -4.51 10.86
CA TYR A 58 21.85 -5.73 11.00
C TYR A 58 22.32 -5.96 12.42
N THR A 59 22.86 -4.93 13.08
CA THR A 59 23.30 -5.04 14.48
C THR A 59 22.15 -5.34 15.44
N LEU A 60 20.96 -4.76 15.21
CA LEU A 60 19.75 -5.10 15.97
C LEU A 60 19.34 -6.57 15.77
N PHE A 61 19.35 -7.06 14.52
CA PHE A 61 19.02 -8.45 14.21
C PHE A 61 20.01 -9.42 14.84
N SER A 62 21.32 -9.14 14.74
CA SER A 62 22.37 -9.91 15.41
C SER A 62 22.16 -9.98 16.92
N PHE A 63 21.71 -8.89 17.54
CA PHE A 63 21.41 -8.86 18.97
C PHE A 63 20.24 -9.79 19.34
N TYR A 64 19.17 -9.82 18.53
CA TYR A 64 18.03 -10.73 18.76
C TYR A 64 18.44 -12.19 18.63
N ILE A 65 19.22 -12.54 17.61
CA ILE A 65 19.73 -13.91 17.41
C ILE A 65 20.62 -14.32 18.59
N LEU A 66 21.55 -13.47 19.00
CA LEU A 66 22.44 -13.75 20.11
C LEU A 66 21.68 -13.93 21.44
N SER A 67 20.64 -13.11 21.67
CA SER A 67 19.76 -13.19 22.83
C SER A 67 18.94 -14.49 22.88
N PHE A 68 18.43 -14.92 21.72
CA PHE A 68 17.72 -16.18 21.56
C PHE A 68 18.64 -17.38 21.84
N LEU A 69 19.85 -17.37 21.26
CA LEU A 69 20.85 -18.43 21.46
C LEU A 69 21.29 -18.51 22.93
N PHE A 70 21.60 -17.38 23.57
CA PHE A 70 21.96 -17.35 24.98
C PHE A 70 20.85 -17.94 25.87
N SER A 71 19.61 -17.50 25.66
CA SER A 71 18.48 -17.95 26.48
C SER A 71 18.19 -19.44 26.30
N SER A 72 18.36 -19.95 25.08
CA SER A 72 18.20 -21.37 24.74
C SER A 72 19.31 -22.22 25.37
N VAL A 73 20.58 -21.84 25.21
CA VAL A 73 21.71 -22.57 25.79
C VAL A 73 21.68 -22.51 27.32
N SER A 74 21.32 -21.38 27.90
CA SER A 74 21.15 -21.24 29.35
C SER A 74 20.03 -22.13 29.89
N ALA A 75 18.90 -22.26 29.17
CA ALA A 75 17.83 -23.18 29.54
C ALA A 75 18.31 -24.64 29.54
N ILE A 76 19.07 -25.04 28.52
CA ILE A 76 19.65 -26.39 28.46
C ILE A 76 20.61 -26.63 29.63
N LEU A 77 21.51 -25.69 29.92
CA LEU A 77 22.48 -25.83 31.01
C LEU A 77 21.82 -25.90 32.39
N LYS A 78 20.75 -25.13 32.62
CA LYS A 78 19.95 -25.20 33.85
C LYS A 78 19.25 -26.55 34.01
N ASP A 79 18.80 -27.18 32.93
CA ASP A 79 18.19 -28.51 32.97
C ASP A 79 19.21 -29.62 33.26
N LEU A 80 20.43 -29.47 32.73
CA LEU A 80 21.57 -30.36 33.00
C LEU A 80 22.13 -30.24 34.43
N GLU A 81 21.61 -29.32 35.25
CA GLU A 81 21.98 -29.09 36.66
C GLU A 81 23.49 -28.92 36.89
N PRO A 82 24.02 -27.69 36.72
CA PRO A 82 25.47 -27.45 36.77
C PRO A 82 26.15 -27.79 38.11
N ASN A 83 25.37 -27.99 39.18
CA ASN A 83 25.86 -28.48 40.47
C ASN A 83 26.35 -29.93 40.40
N ARG A 84 25.92 -30.74 39.41
CA ARG A 84 26.25 -32.18 39.32
C ARG A 84 27.65 -32.49 38.83
N SER A 85 28.31 -31.55 38.15
CA SER A 85 29.64 -31.79 37.58
C SER A 85 30.48 -30.51 37.55
N PRO A 86 31.76 -30.57 37.97
CA PRO A 86 32.70 -29.47 37.79
C PRO A 86 32.82 -29.01 36.33
N SER A 87 32.71 -29.93 35.36
CA SER A 87 32.76 -29.58 33.93
C SER A 87 31.54 -28.80 33.47
N LEU A 88 30.35 -29.11 34.01
CA LEU A 88 29.12 -28.36 33.73
C LEU A 88 29.15 -26.99 34.41
N CYS A 89 29.75 -26.90 35.59
CA CYS A 89 29.98 -25.63 36.28
C CYS A 89 30.92 -24.71 35.48
N ASP A 90 32.07 -25.20 35.02
CA ASP A 90 33.00 -24.40 34.18
C ASP A 90 32.41 -24.08 32.79
N ALA A 91 31.66 -25.01 32.18
CA ALA A 91 30.93 -24.75 30.94
C ALA A 91 29.89 -23.63 31.09
N SER A 92 29.24 -23.55 32.26
CA SER A 92 28.23 -22.53 32.54
C SER A 92 28.82 -21.12 32.57
N ILE A 93 29.99 -20.93 33.19
CA ILE A 93 30.65 -19.62 33.19
C ILE A 93 31.21 -19.25 31.81
N LEU A 94 31.74 -20.23 31.05
CA LEU A 94 32.23 -19.99 29.69
C LEU A 94 31.14 -19.52 28.74
N VAL A 95 29.97 -20.18 28.79
CA VAL A 95 28.79 -19.78 28.00
C VAL A 95 28.32 -18.38 28.41
N CYS A 96 28.22 -18.11 29.70
CA CYS A 96 27.81 -16.78 30.19
C CYS A 96 28.76 -15.69 29.68
N LEU A 97 30.07 -15.88 29.82
CA LEU A 97 31.08 -14.90 29.37
C LEU A 97 31.06 -14.70 27.85
N LEU A 98 30.95 -15.78 27.07
CA LEU A 98 30.93 -15.70 25.61
C LEU A 98 29.75 -14.86 25.11
N PHE A 99 28.54 -15.18 25.58
CA PHE A 99 27.33 -14.48 25.13
C PHE A 99 27.25 -13.05 25.68
N TYR A 100 27.62 -12.84 26.95
CA TYR A 100 27.68 -11.51 27.55
C TYR A 100 28.61 -10.59 26.78
N LEU A 101 29.87 -11.01 26.58
CA LEU A 101 30.88 -10.18 25.93
C LEU A 101 30.53 -9.92 24.46
N SER A 102 29.96 -10.90 23.76
CA SER A 102 29.48 -10.76 22.38
C SER A 102 28.30 -9.79 22.27
N ALA A 103 27.34 -9.86 23.20
CA ALA A 103 26.17 -8.99 23.22
C ALA A 103 26.56 -7.53 23.43
N LYS A 104 27.54 -7.30 24.32
CA LYS A 104 28.12 -5.97 24.53
C LYS A 104 28.81 -5.43 23.28
N ILE A 105 29.59 -6.23 22.53
CA ILE A 105 30.20 -5.78 21.27
C ILE A 105 29.15 -5.32 20.26
N VAL A 106 28.08 -6.09 20.09
CA VAL A 106 26.97 -5.75 19.17
C VAL A 106 26.25 -4.50 19.64
N GLN A 107 26.00 -4.38 20.95
CA GLN A 107 25.40 -3.19 21.57
C GLN A 107 26.28 -1.94 21.35
N TYR A 108 27.59 -2.05 21.51
CA TYR A 108 28.52 -0.94 21.26
C TYR A 108 28.51 -0.49 19.81
N HIS A 109 28.56 -1.43 18.85
CA HIS A 109 28.46 -1.09 17.43
C HIS A 109 27.13 -0.41 17.09
N TYR A 110 26.01 -0.92 17.64
CA TYR A 110 24.71 -0.29 17.47
C TYR A 110 24.71 1.16 17.98
N LEU A 111 25.27 1.40 19.18
CA LEU A 111 25.37 2.74 19.75
C LEU A 111 26.31 3.66 18.96
N VAL A 112 27.41 3.15 18.40
CA VAL A 112 28.32 3.94 17.56
C VAL A 112 27.65 4.36 16.26
N GLU A 113 26.93 3.43 15.61
CA GLU A 113 26.20 3.68 14.38
C GLU A 113 25.08 4.70 14.59
N ARG A 114 24.33 4.58 15.69
CA ARG A 114 23.29 5.55 16.06
C ARG A 114 23.88 6.92 16.42
N ALA A 115 25.02 6.97 17.10
CA ALA A 115 25.71 8.22 17.42
C ALA A 115 26.22 8.93 16.15
N HIS A 116 26.69 8.18 15.15
CA HIS A 116 27.05 8.72 13.85
C HIS A 116 25.83 9.35 13.16
N ILE A 117 24.70 8.65 13.10
CA ILE A 117 23.46 9.18 12.49
C ILE A 117 23.00 10.47 13.17
N VAL A 118 23.07 10.56 14.49
CA VAL A 118 22.64 11.75 15.25
C VAL A 118 23.58 12.95 15.06
N ARG A 119 24.86 12.70 14.76
CA ARG A 119 25.91 13.74 14.71
C ARG A 119 26.29 14.15 13.28
N ALA A 120 26.12 13.27 12.29
CA ALA A 120 26.67 13.45 10.96
C ALA A 120 25.84 14.44 10.12
N LYS A 121 26.47 15.54 9.72
CA LYS A 121 26.03 16.36 8.59
C LYS A 121 26.47 15.70 7.29
N ARG A 122 25.66 14.80 6.74
CA ARG A 122 25.79 14.27 5.35
C ARG A 122 27.22 13.84 4.94
N THR A 123 27.99 13.22 5.84
CA THR A 123 29.31 12.64 5.54
C THR A 123 29.24 11.12 5.54
N THR A 124 30.07 10.46 4.73
CA THR A 124 30.14 8.98 4.72
C THR A 124 30.87 8.45 5.97
N ARG A 125 30.60 7.19 6.37
CA ARG A 125 31.19 6.57 7.57
C ARG A 125 32.72 6.58 7.58
N LEU A 126 33.34 6.41 6.42
CA LEU A 126 34.81 6.43 6.25
C LEU A 126 35.41 7.83 6.30
N GLN A 127 34.58 8.88 6.24
CA GLN A 127 35.01 10.28 6.36
C GLN A 127 34.75 10.85 7.76
N ASP A 128 33.93 10.18 8.58
CA ASP A 128 33.70 10.57 9.97
C ASP A 128 34.83 10.02 10.86
N LYS A 129 35.79 10.91 11.18
CA LYS A 129 36.94 10.60 12.04
C LYS A 129 36.51 10.07 13.42
N ILE A 130 35.34 10.47 13.91
CA ILE A 130 34.86 10.07 15.24
C ILE A 130 34.17 8.71 15.17
N TYR A 131 33.48 8.40 14.07
CA TYR A 131 33.02 7.03 13.78
C TYR A 131 34.20 6.06 13.69
N ILE A 132 35.25 6.40 12.92
CA ILE A 132 36.45 5.55 12.79
C ILE A 132 37.16 5.38 14.13
N PHE A 133 37.35 6.46 14.89
CA PHE A 133 37.92 6.40 16.23
C PHE A 133 37.12 5.49 17.16
N ASN A 134 35.79 5.57 17.14
CA ASN A 134 34.95 4.71 17.98
C ASN A 134 34.97 3.24 17.54
N CYS A 135 34.99 2.96 16.23
CA CYS A 135 35.04 1.59 15.73
C CYS A 135 36.42 0.93 15.89
N VAL A 136 37.51 1.69 15.81
CA VAL A 136 38.87 1.13 15.84
C VAL A 136 39.52 1.31 17.21
N CYS A 137 39.54 2.52 17.75
CA CYS A 137 40.29 2.82 18.97
C CYS A 137 39.56 2.42 20.26
N LEU A 138 38.23 2.42 20.28
CA LEU A 138 37.47 2.04 21.49
C LEU A 138 37.19 0.54 21.61
N ILE A 139 37.27 -0.21 20.51
CA ILE A 139 37.09 -1.67 20.53
C ILE A 139 38.36 -2.38 21.01
N LEU A 140 39.55 -1.85 20.69
CA LEU A 140 40.83 -2.46 21.06
C LEU A 140 40.99 -2.69 22.59
N PRO A 141 40.69 -1.71 23.47
CA PRO A 141 40.71 -1.94 24.92
C PRO A 141 39.69 -3.00 25.37
N TYR A 142 38.53 -3.06 24.72
CA TYR A 142 37.51 -4.06 25.05
C TYR A 142 37.96 -5.48 24.69
N VAL A 143 38.65 -5.66 23.56
CA VAL A 143 39.25 -6.96 23.20
C VAL A 143 40.28 -7.41 24.23
N ALA A 144 41.08 -6.49 24.76
CA ALA A 144 42.01 -6.80 25.86
C ALA A 144 41.24 -7.22 27.14
N LEU A 145 40.12 -6.56 27.46
CA LEU A 145 39.25 -6.93 28.57
C LEU A 145 38.59 -8.29 28.37
N VAL A 146 38.17 -8.64 27.14
CA VAL A 146 37.63 -9.96 26.83
C VAL A 146 38.65 -11.04 27.21
N ILE A 147 39.90 -10.89 26.75
CA ILE A 147 40.99 -11.83 27.06
C ILE A 147 41.23 -11.91 28.58
N LEU A 148 41.22 -10.75 29.26
CA LEU A 148 41.31 -10.64 30.72
C LEU A 148 40.20 -11.48 31.39
N ASN A 149 38.94 -11.28 31.02
CA ASN A 149 37.80 -11.92 31.67
C ASN A 149 37.77 -13.45 31.49
N PHE A 150 38.23 -13.97 30.36
CA PHE A 150 38.39 -15.43 30.19
C PHE A 150 39.52 -16.01 31.05
N TYR A 151 40.57 -15.23 31.30
CA TYR A 151 41.71 -15.65 32.14
C TYR A 151 41.36 -15.64 33.63
N TRP A 152 40.69 -14.59 34.11
CA TRP A 152 40.26 -14.42 35.51
C TRP A 152 38.81 -14.84 35.76
N ARG A 153 38.32 -15.85 35.03
CA ARG A 153 36.99 -16.44 35.28
C ARG A 153 37.00 -17.27 36.56
N LEU A 154 35.85 -17.32 37.23
CA LEU A 154 35.67 -18.06 38.46
C LEU A 154 34.48 -19.01 38.28
N GLY A 155 34.75 -20.31 38.30
CA GLY A 155 33.77 -21.39 38.21
C GLY A 155 34.23 -22.56 39.05
N TYR A 156 33.57 -22.79 40.20
CA TYR A 156 33.90 -23.89 41.11
C TYR A 156 32.69 -24.32 41.93
N ILE A 157 32.73 -25.51 42.51
CA ILE A 157 31.69 -26.03 43.41
C ILE A 157 32.16 -25.83 44.85
N ASN A 158 31.36 -25.15 45.65
CA ASN A 158 31.69 -24.86 47.05
C ASN A 158 31.49 -26.10 47.94
N THR A 159 31.83 -25.99 49.23
CA THR A 159 31.69 -27.08 50.22
C THR A 159 30.23 -27.49 50.49
N GLN A 160 29.25 -26.70 50.04
CA GLN A 160 27.83 -27.00 50.13
C GLN A 160 27.29 -27.66 48.86
N GLY A 161 28.14 -27.99 47.88
CA GLY A 161 27.71 -28.63 46.64
C GLY A 161 27.06 -27.69 45.62
N VAL A 162 27.19 -26.37 45.79
CA VAL A 162 26.63 -25.36 44.90
C VAL A 162 27.70 -24.88 43.91
N CYS A 163 27.38 -24.87 42.63
CA CYS A 163 28.21 -24.25 41.59
C CYS A 163 28.15 -22.72 41.70
N ILE A 164 29.31 -22.11 41.92
CA ILE A 164 29.51 -20.67 42.02
C ILE A 164 30.22 -20.17 40.76
N ASN A 165 29.57 -19.23 40.07
CA ASN A 165 30.08 -18.57 38.88
C ASN A 165 30.35 -17.09 39.12
N GLY A 166 31.40 -16.56 38.50
CA GLY A 166 31.74 -15.15 38.57
C GLY A 166 33.05 -14.80 37.87
N LEU A 167 33.59 -13.66 38.26
CA LEU A 167 34.86 -13.12 37.79
C LEU A 167 35.68 -12.70 39.01
N GLU A 168 37.00 -12.89 38.97
CA GLU A 168 37.86 -12.35 40.02
C GLU A 168 37.89 -10.82 39.97
N MET A 169 38.27 -10.19 41.09
CA MET A 169 38.32 -8.73 41.23
C MET A 169 39.17 -8.06 40.13
N GLN A 170 40.23 -8.75 39.70
CA GLN A 170 41.14 -8.35 38.64
C GLN A 170 40.48 -8.33 37.25
N GLY A 171 39.46 -9.16 37.01
CA GLY A 171 38.69 -9.19 35.77
C GLY A 171 37.48 -8.24 35.81
N ILE A 172 36.73 -8.25 36.91
CA ILE A 172 35.47 -7.52 37.04
C ILE A 172 35.66 -6.00 37.22
N ILE A 173 36.69 -5.55 37.94
CA ILE A 173 36.91 -4.10 38.16
C ILE A 173 37.23 -3.39 36.84
N PRO A 174 38.18 -3.87 36.00
CA PRO A 174 38.45 -3.25 34.71
C PRO A 174 37.24 -3.31 33.76
N LEU A 175 36.48 -4.41 33.78
CA LEU A 175 35.26 -4.54 32.98
C LEU A 175 34.21 -3.51 33.40
N LEU A 176 33.88 -3.44 34.69
CA LEU A 176 32.92 -2.48 35.24
C LEU A 176 33.35 -1.03 34.99
N ALA A 177 34.62 -0.72 35.21
CA ALA A 177 35.17 0.60 34.94
C ALA A 177 35.03 0.98 33.45
N PHE A 178 35.36 0.06 32.54
CA PHE A 178 35.19 0.29 31.11
C PHE A 178 33.72 0.48 30.73
N GLU A 179 32.82 -0.35 31.25
CA GLU A 179 31.39 -0.22 30.94
C GLU A 179 30.83 1.13 31.41
N ILE A 180 31.17 1.57 32.62
CA ILE A 180 30.75 2.89 33.12
C ILE A 180 31.32 4.01 32.25
N LEU A 181 32.63 3.98 31.97
CA LEU A 181 33.30 5.03 31.19
C LEU A 181 32.79 5.12 29.75
N MET A 182 32.64 3.97 29.08
CA MET A 182 32.17 3.89 27.70
C MET A 182 30.74 4.42 27.60
N ASN A 183 29.87 4.00 28.53
CA ASN A 183 28.49 4.45 28.55
C ASN A 183 28.34 5.95 28.86
N ILE A 184 29.13 6.51 29.77
CA ILE A 184 29.19 7.96 30.00
C ILE A 184 29.63 8.65 28.71
N TYR A 185 30.71 8.17 28.08
CA TYR A 185 31.22 8.72 26.83
C TYR A 185 30.16 8.72 25.71
N MET A 186 29.47 7.60 25.47
CA MET A 186 28.42 7.52 24.44
C MET A 186 27.22 8.39 24.78
N THR A 187 26.79 8.40 26.04
CA THR A 187 25.67 9.24 26.48
C THR A 187 26.00 10.72 26.26
N LEU A 188 27.23 11.15 26.53
CA LEU A 188 27.70 12.50 26.22
C LEU A 188 27.69 12.78 24.72
N LEU A 189 28.08 11.82 23.87
CA LEU A 189 27.99 11.98 22.41
C LEU A 189 26.55 12.16 21.91
N TYR A 190 25.57 11.56 22.57
CA TYR A 190 24.15 11.75 22.26
C TYR A 190 23.58 13.08 22.76
N ILE A 191 23.98 13.51 23.97
CA ILE A 191 23.42 14.71 24.61
C ILE A 191 24.08 15.99 24.09
N PHE A 192 25.37 15.95 23.74
CA PHE A 192 26.15 17.13 23.35
C PHE A 192 25.57 17.92 22.16
N PRO A 193 25.05 17.29 21.09
CA PRO A 193 24.34 18.00 20.02
C PRO A 193 23.11 18.81 20.50
N PHE A 194 22.51 18.44 21.65
CA PHE A 194 21.28 19.04 22.18
C PHE A 194 21.51 19.96 23.39
N ARG A 195 22.76 20.17 23.83
CA ARG A 195 23.10 20.98 25.01
C ARG A 195 22.57 22.43 24.95
N LYS A 196 22.48 23.03 23.76
CA LYS A 196 21.98 24.41 23.61
C LYS A 196 20.47 24.53 23.88
N ILE A 197 19.72 23.43 23.76
CA ILE A 197 18.26 23.37 23.89
C ILE A 197 17.87 23.03 25.34
N LEU A 198 18.62 22.13 25.98
CA LEU A 198 18.41 21.76 27.39
C LEU A 198 18.69 22.91 28.38
N PHE A 199 19.61 23.82 28.06
CA PHE A 199 20.07 24.88 28.98
C PHE A 199 19.67 26.31 28.61
N LYS A 200 19.03 26.55 27.46
CA LYS A 200 18.39 27.85 27.13
C LYS A 200 16.91 27.61 26.83
N LYS A 201 16.02 28.17 27.65
CA LYS A 201 14.55 28.23 27.44
C LYS A 201 14.23 28.91 26.09
N GLN A 202 14.31 28.18 24.98
CA GLN A 202 13.94 28.66 23.65
C GLN A 202 12.88 27.71 23.08
N SER A 203 11.75 28.31 22.67
CA SER A 203 10.56 27.63 22.12
C SER A 203 10.92 26.72 20.94
N LEU A 204 10.35 25.51 20.93
CA LEU A 204 10.67 24.43 19.99
C LEU A 204 10.30 24.78 18.55
N GLY A 205 11.29 24.67 17.64
CA GLY A 205 11.10 24.56 16.19
C GLY A 205 11.17 23.10 15.71
N PRO A 206 11.02 22.85 14.38
CA PRO A 206 10.57 21.59 13.76
C PRO A 206 11.63 20.46 13.68
N ASN A 207 12.40 20.24 14.76
CA ASN A 207 13.37 19.15 14.89
C ASN A 207 13.03 18.20 16.06
N SER A 208 11.74 17.88 16.23
CA SER A 208 11.24 17.07 17.35
C SER A 208 11.58 15.57 17.23
N ILE A 209 11.82 15.06 16.02
CA ILE A 209 12.00 13.61 15.76
C ILE A 209 13.41 13.15 16.14
N LEU A 210 14.45 13.82 15.65
CA LEU A 210 15.84 13.48 16.00
C LEU A 210 16.09 13.69 17.50
N GLN A 211 15.39 14.67 18.11
CA GLN A 211 15.42 14.92 19.55
C GLN A 211 14.70 13.83 20.34
N ALA A 212 13.49 13.43 19.95
CA ALA A 212 12.76 12.35 20.60
C ALA A 212 13.49 11.01 20.46
N MET A 213 14.10 10.75 19.30
CA MET A 213 14.95 9.59 19.05
C MET A 213 16.19 9.62 19.95
N ALA A 214 16.92 10.74 20.01
CA ALA A 214 18.09 10.90 20.85
C ALA A 214 17.74 10.79 22.35
N TYR A 215 16.61 11.36 22.77
CA TYR A 215 16.13 11.31 24.16
C TYR A 215 15.70 9.90 24.58
N ARG A 216 14.92 9.20 23.75
CA ARG A 216 14.55 7.79 23.99
C ARG A 216 15.76 6.87 24.00
N THR A 217 16.71 7.09 23.08
CA THR A 217 17.97 6.34 23.04
C THR A 217 18.79 6.61 24.29
N ALA A 218 18.88 7.86 24.76
CA ALA A 218 19.57 8.20 25.99
C ALA A 218 18.92 7.55 27.23
N ILE A 219 17.58 7.60 27.35
CA ILE A 219 16.86 6.93 28.44
C ILE A 219 17.10 5.42 28.42
N ALA A 220 16.96 4.80 27.24
CA ALA A 220 17.18 3.36 27.11
C ALA A 220 18.62 2.97 27.46
N THR A 221 19.61 3.76 27.04
CA THR A 221 21.01 3.58 27.43
C THR A 221 21.17 3.67 28.94
N CYS A 222 20.62 4.68 29.60
CA CYS A 222 20.66 4.79 31.07
C CYS A 222 20.01 3.59 31.78
N LEU A 223 18.85 3.14 31.31
CA LEU A 223 18.15 1.99 31.89
C LEU A 223 18.92 0.68 31.69
N MET A 224 19.49 0.45 30.51
CA MET A 224 20.35 -0.72 30.24
C MET A 224 21.58 -0.73 31.15
N ILE A 225 22.21 0.44 31.38
CA ILE A 225 23.37 0.55 32.28
C ILE A 225 22.98 0.22 33.72
N LEU A 226 21.85 0.73 34.21
CA LEU A 226 21.41 0.47 35.58
C LEU A 226 21.24 -1.03 35.85
N VAL A 227 20.67 -1.75 34.89
CA VAL A 227 20.50 -3.21 34.99
C VAL A 227 21.84 -3.93 34.92
N THR A 228 22.70 -3.61 33.94
CA THR A 228 24.01 -4.27 33.81
C THR A 228 24.93 -3.97 35.01
N VAL A 229 25.03 -2.72 35.45
CA VAL A 229 25.83 -2.32 36.61
C VAL A 229 25.30 -2.95 37.89
N GLY A 230 23.97 -3.02 38.05
CA GLY A 230 23.35 -3.74 39.17
C GLY A 230 23.79 -5.20 39.23
N ASN A 231 23.78 -5.89 38.09
CA ASN A 231 24.22 -7.29 38.00
C ASN A 231 25.73 -7.47 38.29
N LEU A 232 26.58 -6.59 37.73
CA LEU A 232 28.03 -6.66 37.99
C LEU A 232 28.41 -6.31 39.43
N ILE A 233 27.71 -5.35 40.04
CA ILE A 233 27.90 -5.04 41.47
C ILE A 233 27.44 -6.21 42.34
N GLY A 234 26.32 -6.87 41.99
CA GLY A 234 25.86 -8.10 42.65
C GLY A 234 26.97 -9.17 42.66
N LEU A 235 27.54 -9.47 41.49
CA LEU A 235 28.65 -10.40 41.35
C LEU A 235 29.89 -10.00 42.17
N MET A 236 30.19 -8.71 42.23
CA MET A 236 31.33 -8.18 42.98
C MET A 236 31.12 -8.27 44.50
N VAL A 237 29.92 -7.92 44.99
CA VAL A 237 29.57 -7.94 46.42
C VAL A 237 29.47 -9.37 46.96
N LEU A 238 28.95 -10.29 46.13
CA LEU A 238 28.77 -11.69 46.52
C LEU A 238 30.03 -12.54 46.34
N HIS A 239 31.12 -11.97 45.79
CA HIS A 239 32.36 -12.69 45.46
C HIS A 239 32.12 -13.93 44.57
N GLY A 240 31.22 -13.79 43.60
CA GLY A 240 30.64 -14.88 42.82
C GLY A 240 29.22 -15.22 43.27
N GLU A 241 28.40 -15.69 42.35
CA GLU A 241 26.99 -16.01 42.60
C GLU A 241 26.69 -17.49 42.32
N PRO A 242 25.71 -18.09 43.00
CA PRO A 242 25.16 -19.37 42.58
C PRO A 242 24.77 -19.33 41.11
N VAL A 243 25.10 -20.38 40.36
CA VAL A 243 24.88 -20.47 38.92
C VAL A 243 23.42 -20.19 38.50
N TRP A 244 22.45 -20.60 39.32
CA TRP A 244 21.03 -20.36 39.06
C TRP A 244 20.68 -18.87 39.16
N LEU A 245 21.31 -18.13 40.09
CA LEU A 245 21.10 -16.69 40.26
C LEU A 245 21.74 -15.94 39.09
N CYS A 246 22.97 -16.30 38.75
CA CYS A 246 23.69 -15.75 37.59
C CYS A 246 22.87 -15.91 36.30
N PHE A 247 22.28 -17.08 36.05
CA PHE A 247 21.42 -17.25 34.88
C PHE A 247 20.11 -16.47 34.94
N ILE A 248 19.48 -16.31 36.12
CA ILE A 248 18.28 -15.48 36.26
C ILE A 248 18.61 -14.02 35.95
N CYS A 249 19.67 -13.49 36.55
CA CYS A 249 20.12 -12.11 36.36
C CYS A 249 20.48 -11.84 34.90
N CYS A 250 21.20 -12.76 34.24
CA CYS A 250 21.55 -12.64 32.82
C CYS A 250 20.35 -12.77 31.89
N SER A 251 19.43 -13.72 32.13
CA SER A 251 18.19 -13.83 31.33
C SER A 251 17.30 -12.59 31.50
N GLY A 252 17.22 -12.04 32.71
CA GLY A 252 16.49 -10.80 32.98
C GLY A 252 17.11 -9.59 32.27
N ASP A 253 18.44 -9.45 32.30
CA ASP A 253 19.14 -8.37 31.59
C ASP A 253 18.90 -8.45 30.07
N VAL A 254 18.98 -9.64 29.49
CA VAL A 254 18.69 -9.86 28.07
C VAL A 254 17.24 -9.52 27.73
N ALA A 255 16.27 -9.96 28.53
CA ALA A 255 14.87 -9.64 28.30
C ALA A 255 14.62 -8.13 28.34
N ILE A 256 15.16 -7.43 29.35
CA ILE A 256 15.03 -5.97 29.49
C ILE A 256 15.72 -5.25 28.32
N CYS A 257 16.93 -5.67 27.94
CA CYS A 257 17.65 -5.08 26.81
C CYS A 257 16.89 -5.27 25.50
N VAL A 258 16.30 -6.44 25.24
CA VAL A 258 15.47 -6.69 24.05
C VAL A 258 14.23 -5.79 24.05
N ILE A 259 13.55 -5.64 25.18
CA ILE A 259 12.38 -4.75 25.31
C ILE A 259 12.78 -3.30 25.06
N LEU A 260 13.86 -2.83 25.68
CA LEU A 260 14.34 -1.45 25.54
C LEU A 260 14.78 -1.15 24.11
N LEU A 261 15.54 -2.06 23.48
CA LEU A 261 15.96 -1.92 22.09
C LEU A 261 14.77 -1.98 21.13
N HIS A 262 13.79 -2.86 21.38
CA HIS A 262 12.55 -2.88 20.62
C HIS A 262 11.75 -1.58 20.80
N TRP A 263 11.64 -1.04 22.02
CA TRP A 263 10.96 0.23 22.29
C TRP A 263 11.63 1.42 21.58
N VAL A 264 12.95 1.50 21.61
CA VAL A 264 13.74 2.52 20.90
C VAL A 264 13.55 2.40 19.38
N THR A 265 13.31 1.21 18.85
CA THR A 265 13.23 0.96 17.40
C THR A 265 11.81 0.89 16.83
N LYS A 266 10.79 0.59 17.65
CA LYS A 266 9.37 0.48 17.26
C LYS A 266 8.85 1.76 16.60
N ASN A 267 9.25 2.91 17.14
CA ASN A 267 8.84 4.21 16.61
C ASN A 267 9.62 4.68 15.37
N ASP A 268 10.77 4.08 15.03
CA ASP A 268 11.50 4.40 13.79
C ASP A 268 10.96 3.62 12.59
N ARG A 269 10.08 2.64 12.82
CA ARG A 269 9.35 1.89 11.78
C ARG A 269 7.94 2.44 11.59
N GLU A 270 7.23 2.76 12.68
CA GLU A 270 5.93 3.47 12.60
C GLU A 270 6.12 4.92 12.07
N ARG A 271 7.25 5.58 12.35
CA ARG A 271 7.56 6.93 11.80
C ARG A 271 8.41 6.96 10.53
N ARG A 272 8.96 5.83 10.05
CA ARG A 272 9.40 5.79 8.64
C ARG A 272 8.23 5.81 7.65
N GLY A 273 7.01 5.56 8.16
CA GLY A 273 5.75 5.90 7.50
C GLY A 273 5.15 7.25 7.92
N PHE A 274 5.84 8.09 8.71
CA PHE A 274 5.24 9.30 9.30
C PHE A 274 6.27 10.44 9.49
N HIS A 275 6.22 11.39 8.55
CA HIS A 275 6.72 12.80 8.56
C HIS A 275 7.39 13.25 7.24
N PHE A 276 6.93 12.77 6.08
CA PHE A 276 7.36 13.37 4.80
C PHE A 276 6.83 14.80 4.59
N THR A 277 5.77 15.21 5.31
CA THR A 277 5.17 16.55 5.21
C THR A 277 5.97 17.65 5.92
N GLU A 278 6.81 17.34 6.92
CA GLU A 278 7.64 18.36 7.60
C GLU A 278 8.95 18.66 6.87
N ASP A 279 9.53 17.68 6.15
CA ASP A 279 10.70 17.90 5.29
C ASP A 279 10.35 18.62 3.98
N LEU A 280 9.10 18.52 3.51
CA LEU A 280 8.59 19.33 2.39
C LEU A 280 8.51 20.82 2.73
N ASN A 281 8.25 21.17 4.00
CA ASN A 281 8.30 22.56 4.48
C ASN A 281 9.73 23.04 4.85
N GLN A 282 10.73 22.16 4.93
CA GLN A 282 12.13 22.59 5.13
C GLN A 282 12.88 22.81 3.80
N GLY A 283 12.37 22.29 2.68
CA GLY A 283 12.84 22.61 1.33
C GLY A 283 12.29 23.93 0.75
N LEU A 284 11.10 24.35 1.20
CA LEU A 284 10.49 25.64 0.89
C LEU A 284 10.50 26.50 2.15
N LYS A 285 11.42 27.46 2.26
CA LYS A 285 11.50 28.40 3.38
C LYS A 285 10.22 29.26 3.50
N LEU A 286 9.18 28.74 4.12
CA LEU A 286 8.10 29.52 4.72
C LEU A 286 7.96 29.01 6.16
N ARG A 287 8.51 29.77 7.11
CA ARG A 287 8.24 29.51 8.52
C ARG A 287 6.82 29.97 8.85
N PRO A 288 6.05 29.19 9.63
CA PRO A 288 4.86 29.69 10.29
C PRO A 288 5.33 30.55 11.48
N SER A 289 5.33 31.87 11.30
CA SER A 289 5.35 32.80 12.43
C SER A 289 3.96 33.38 12.57
N HIS A 290 3.43 33.32 13.79
CA HIS A 290 2.32 34.13 14.30
C HIS A 290 2.12 35.40 13.47
N TYR A 291 0.96 35.50 12.82
CA TYR A 291 0.52 36.75 12.23
C TYR A 291 0.13 37.67 13.40
N ASP A 292 1.05 38.57 13.75
CA ASP A 292 0.67 39.84 14.38
C ASP A 292 0.02 40.69 13.28
N ASP A 293 -1.23 41.09 13.53
CA ASP A 293 -2.07 41.92 12.64
C ASP A 293 -1.40 43.25 12.22
N ALA A 294 -0.30 43.64 12.88
CA ALA A 294 0.48 44.82 12.54
C ALA A 294 1.32 44.70 11.24
N VAL A 295 1.68 43.48 10.80
CA VAL A 295 2.47 43.29 9.57
C VAL A 295 1.58 43.29 8.33
N ILE A 296 0.35 42.80 8.45
CA ILE A 296 -0.66 42.92 7.38
C ILE A 296 -1.06 44.39 7.22
N ASP A 297 -1.24 45.15 8.32
CA ASP A 297 -1.57 46.59 8.24
C ASP A 297 -0.42 47.42 7.63
N ALA A 298 0.84 47.05 7.88
CA ALA A 298 2.00 47.67 7.24
C ALA A 298 2.16 47.28 5.76
N PHE A 299 1.81 46.05 5.39
CA PHE A 299 1.85 45.57 4.00
C PHE A 299 0.70 46.16 3.16
N CYS A 300 -0.50 46.30 3.73
CA CYS A 300 -1.64 46.97 3.08
C CYS A 300 -1.40 48.48 2.90
N LYS A 301 -0.76 49.16 3.86
CA LYS A 301 -0.33 50.58 3.72
C LYS A 301 0.82 50.78 2.75
N ALA A 302 1.73 49.82 2.61
CA ALA A 302 2.88 49.92 1.71
C ALA A 302 2.56 49.55 0.25
N THR A 303 1.48 48.78 0.02
CA THR A 303 1.08 48.30 -1.32
C THR A 303 -0.09 49.08 -1.93
N GLY A 304 -0.69 50.01 -1.19
CA GLY A 304 -1.69 50.94 -1.74
C GLY A 304 -3.02 50.29 -2.15
N MET A 305 -3.36 49.13 -1.59
CA MET A 305 -4.72 48.58 -1.70
C MET A 305 -5.58 49.16 -0.58
N GLY A 306 -5.98 50.42 -0.75
CA GLY A 306 -7.12 51.00 -0.05
C GLY A 306 -8.43 50.39 -0.55
N GLU A 307 -9.47 50.52 0.27
CA GLU A 307 -10.86 50.15 0.00
C GLU A 307 -11.36 50.64 -1.39
N PRO A 308 -12.37 49.97 -1.98
CA PRO A 308 -12.77 50.25 -3.34
C PRO A 308 -13.54 51.58 -3.43
N GLU A 309 -13.13 52.47 -4.33
CA GLU A 309 -14.02 53.47 -4.91
C GLU A 309 -14.02 53.43 -6.43
N ALA A 310 -15.18 53.80 -6.95
CA ALA A 310 -15.66 53.60 -8.31
C ALA A 310 -15.03 54.55 -9.31
N ASP A 311 -14.18 54.04 -10.21
CA ASP A 311 -14.21 54.32 -11.65
C ASP A 311 -13.08 53.51 -12.29
N GLY A 312 -13.42 52.60 -13.19
CA GLY A 312 -12.48 51.63 -13.74
C GLY A 312 -11.51 52.28 -14.73
N GLN A 313 -10.24 52.41 -14.36
CA GLN A 313 -9.06 52.29 -15.25
C GLN A 313 -7.76 52.62 -14.47
N ILE A 314 -6.71 51.79 -14.60
CA ILE A 314 -5.35 52.19 -14.18
C ILE A 314 -4.28 51.74 -15.19
N ARG A 315 -3.51 52.73 -15.66
CA ARG A 315 -2.22 52.66 -16.37
C ARG A 315 -1.07 52.35 -15.40
N VAL A 316 -0.05 51.61 -15.85
CA VAL A 316 1.18 51.34 -15.07
C VAL A 316 2.33 52.23 -15.55
N THR A 317 3.02 52.91 -14.62
CA THR A 317 4.46 53.25 -14.71
C THR A 317 4.99 53.85 -13.40
N LYS A 318 6.03 53.26 -12.78
CA LYS A 318 7.24 53.99 -12.29
C LYS A 318 8.32 53.14 -11.61
N GLN A 319 9.54 53.67 -11.75
CA GLN A 319 10.84 53.22 -11.22
C GLN A 319 10.94 53.21 -9.69
N LEU A 320 11.75 52.29 -9.15
CA LEU A 320 12.08 52.15 -7.73
C LEU A 320 13.51 52.64 -7.44
N LYS A 321 13.69 53.38 -6.33
CA LYS A 321 14.99 53.76 -5.76
C LYS A 321 15.19 53.01 -4.44
N PHE A 322 16.38 52.46 -4.23
CA PHE A 322 16.77 51.87 -2.94
C PHE A 322 18.13 52.39 -2.48
N GLU A 323 18.28 52.48 -1.17
CA GLU A 323 19.51 52.83 -0.47
C GLU A 323 20.02 51.61 0.29
N VAL A 324 21.28 51.22 0.05
CA VAL A 324 21.94 50.16 0.82
C VAL A 324 23.35 50.65 1.14
N ASN A 325 23.69 50.70 2.44
CA ASN A 325 24.97 51.16 2.98
C ASN A 325 25.38 52.60 2.57
N GLY A 326 24.43 53.54 2.56
CA GLY A 326 24.70 54.96 2.34
C GLY A 326 25.03 55.34 0.90
N GLN A 327 24.79 54.46 -0.07
CA GLN A 327 24.75 54.82 -1.49
C GLN A 327 23.38 54.47 -2.09
N THR A 328 22.80 55.45 -2.79
CA THR A 328 21.57 55.28 -3.56
C THR A 328 21.90 54.68 -4.92
N VAL A 329 21.26 53.56 -5.27
CA VAL A 329 21.36 52.96 -6.61
C VAL A 329 20.08 53.24 -7.40
N HIS A 330 20.24 53.72 -8.63
CA HIS A 330 19.14 53.95 -9.58
C HIS A 330 19.18 52.88 -10.67
N ILE A 331 18.13 52.08 -10.78
CA ILE A 331 17.93 51.21 -11.94
C ILE A 331 16.81 51.80 -12.78
N THR A 332 17.16 52.20 -13.99
CA THR A 332 16.24 52.62 -15.04
C THR A 332 16.14 51.47 -16.03
N THR A 333 14.97 50.85 -16.17
CA THR A 333 14.68 50.00 -17.33
C THR A 333 14.00 50.87 -18.37
N ASN A 334 14.69 51.20 -19.45
CA ASN A 334 14.05 51.70 -20.66
C ASN A 334 13.45 50.49 -21.38
N ALA A 335 12.13 50.44 -21.46
CA ALA A 335 11.45 49.77 -22.55
C ALA A 335 11.14 50.87 -23.57
N GLU A 336 11.84 50.88 -24.69
CA GLU A 336 11.35 51.53 -25.90
C GLU A 336 10.65 50.46 -26.74
N GLU A 337 9.37 50.70 -27.00
CA GLU A 337 8.60 50.15 -28.12
C GLU A 337 9.22 50.66 -29.44
N ASP A 338 9.44 49.78 -30.42
CA ASP A 338 8.67 49.77 -31.68
C ASP A 338 9.39 48.99 -32.80
N ASP A 339 8.56 48.26 -33.54
CA ASP A 339 8.55 47.99 -34.98
C ASP A 339 9.78 47.51 -35.79
N ASP A 340 9.48 46.44 -36.54
CA ASP A 340 9.89 46.12 -37.91
C ASP A 340 11.20 45.33 -38.19
N ALA A 341 11.15 44.62 -39.33
CA ALA A 341 12.24 44.03 -40.13
C ALA A 341 12.67 42.55 -39.92
N THR A 342 12.10 41.70 -40.80
CA THR A 342 12.79 40.76 -41.73
C THR A 342 14.18 40.14 -41.43
N ILE A 343 14.20 38.79 -41.49
CA ILE A 343 15.21 37.80 -41.98
C ILE A 343 16.64 38.31 -42.32
N PRO A 344 17.71 37.56 -41.96
CA PRO A 344 18.41 36.84 -43.05
C PRO A 344 18.99 35.45 -42.72
N THR A 345 19.05 34.70 -43.82
CA THR A 345 19.74 33.45 -44.14
C THR A 345 21.28 33.48 -44.02
N LYS A 346 21.85 32.27 -43.83
CA LYS A 346 23.19 31.75 -44.24
C LYS A 346 24.14 31.37 -43.10
N GLY A 347 24.74 30.19 -43.26
CA GLY A 347 25.61 29.50 -42.30
C GLY A 347 27.04 30.04 -42.21
N PRO A 348 27.98 29.22 -41.71
CA PRO A 348 29.00 28.72 -42.62
C PRO A 348 29.33 27.23 -42.48
N ARG A 349 29.66 26.63 -43.64
CA ARG A 349 30.41 25.38 -43.79
C ARG A 349 31.87 25.60 -43.39
N LEU A 350 32.51 24.56 -42.84
CA LEU A 350 33.90 24.22 -43.13
C LEU A 350 34.07 22.70 -43.07
N SER A 351 34.92 22.20 -43.96
CA SER A 351 35.01 20.82 -44.42
C SER A 351 36.45 20.30 -44.36
N ARG A 352 36.56 18.96 -44.28
CA ARG A 352 37.49 18.04 -44.97
C ARG A 352 38.77 17.51 -44.28
N HIS A 353 38.94 16.20 -44.57
CA HIS A 353 40.13 15.33 -44.66
C HIS A 353 40.67 14.74 -43.35
N GLY A 354 41.13 13.47 -43.26
CA GLY A 354 41.36 12.35 -44.18
C GLY A 354 42.04 11.24 -43.34
N SER A 355 41.61 9.98 -43.41
CA SER A 355 42.25 8.83 -44.08
C SER A 355 43.29 8.02 -43.26
N GLU A 356 43.12 6.69 -43.34
CA GLU A 356 44.11 5.59 -43.29
C GLU A 356 44.47 4.83 -41.99
N ASP A 357 44.14 3.53 -42.05
CA ASP A 357 44.91 2.31 -41.75
C ASP A 357 45.51 2.02 -40.36
N SER A 358 45.08 0.89 -39.78
CA SER A 358 45.94 -0.32 -39.64
C SER A 358 45.22 -1.50 -38.97
N MET A 359 45.50 -2.69 -39.51
CA MET A 359 45.15 -4.02 -39.00
C MET A 359 45.81 -4.34 -37.65
N ILE A 360 45.20 -5.19 -36.83
CA ILE A 360 45.82 -6.33 -36.11
C ILE A 360 44.72 -7.39 -35.85
N GLU A 361 44.97 -8.61 -36.33
CA GLU A 361 44.29 -9.86 -35.96
C GLU A 361 44.64 -10.27 -34.52
N MET A 362 43.66 -10.78 -33.76
CA MET A 362 43.85 -12.02 -32.99
C MET A 362 42.53 -12.67 -32.57
N GLU A 363 42.54 -13.99 -32.67
CA GLU A 363 41.45 -14.95 -32.67
C GLU A 363 40.76 -15.25 -31.31
N ARG A 364 39.50 -15.72 -31.46
CA ARG A 364 38.76 -16.78 -30.71
C ARG A 364 38.13 -16.49 -29.34
N GLY A 365 36.79 -16.69 -29.31
CA GLY A 365 36.03 -17.02 -28.09
C GLY A 365 34.51 -16.80 -28.18
N GLU A 366 33.81 -17.67 -28.91
CA GLU A 366 32.41 -18.10 -28.68
C GLU A 366 31.21 -17.12 -28.84
N GLY A 367 30.51 -17.27 -29.98
CA GLY A 367 29.11 -17.75 -29.96
C GLY A 367 27.94 -16.76 -29.72
N ARG A 368 27.87 -15.62 -30.41
CA ARG A 368 26.62 -14.81 -30.52
C ARG A 368 25.87 -15.14 -31.82
N PHE A 369 24.69 -15.75 -31.72
CA PHE A 369 23.75 -15.86 -32.85
C PHE A 369 23.13 -14.49 -33.14
N ARG A 370 23.54 -13.87 -34.25
CA ARG A 370 23.00 -12.60 -34.76
C ARG A 370 21.78 -12.88 -35.64
N ARG A 371 20.62 -12.36 -35.23
CA ARG A 371 19.44 -12.16 -36.09
C ARG A 371 19.80 -11.28 -37.29
N ARG A 372 19.38 -11.67 -38.50
CA ARG A 372 19.27 -10.77 -39.66
C ARG A 372 17.83 -10.25 -39.71
N GLY A 373 17.70 -8.92 -39.70
CA GLY A 373 16.43 -8.23 -39.69
C GLY A 373 15.79 -8.06 -41.07
N SER A 374 14.54 -7.61 -41.03
CA SER A 374 13.90 -6.83 -42.08
C SER A 374 13.64 -5.42 -41.53
N GLN A 375 14.13 -4.42 -42.25
CA GLN A 375 13.99 -3.00 -41.95
C GLN A 375 12.62 -2.48 -42.43
N SER A 376 11.90 -1.74 -41.59
CA SER A 376 11.57 -0.33 -41.85
C SER A 376 10.63 0.23 -40.77
N GLN A 377 11.10 1.21 -40.00
CA GLN A 377 10.34 2.40 -39.64
C GLN A 377 11.28 3.47 -39.08
N ASP A 378 11.21 4.66 -39.67
CA ASP A 378 11.99 5.85 -39.30
C ASP A 378 11.55 6.36 -37.91
N SER A 379 12.30 5.94 -36.89
CA SER A 379 12.54 6.74 -35.69
C SER A 379 14.00 7.15 -35.70
N ILE A 380 14.29 8.40 -35.36
CA ILE A 380 15.66 8.88 -35.09
C ILE A 380 16.37 7.82 -34.25
N GLY A 381 17.46 7.26 -34.79
CA GLY A 381 18.05 6.02 -34.30
C GLY A 381 18.47 6.07 -32.84
N MET A 382 17.81 5.26 -32.02
CA MET A 382 18.20 4.95 -30.65
C MET A 382 18.57 3.47 -30.60
N SER A 383 19.79 3.14 -30.14
CA SER A 383 20.24 1.75 -29.93
C SER A 383 19.53 1.13 -28.71
N GLU A 384 19.44 -0.20 -28.63
CA GLU A 384 18.93 -0.90 -27.41
C GLU A 384 19.65 -0.42 -26.14
N ASP A 385 20.97 -0.19 -26.21
CA ASP A 385 21.77 0.36 -25.10
C ASP A 385 21.28 1.76 -24.63
N SER A 386 20.70 2.56 -25.53
CA SER A 386 20.18 3.89 -25.19
C SER A 386 18.77 3.85 -24.58
N ILE A 387 17.94 2.86 -24.94
CA ILE A 387 16.62 2.65 -24.34
C ILE A 387 16.78 2.19 -22.88
N ASP A 388 17.73 1.28 -22.62
CA ASP A 388 18.03 0.83 -21.27
C ASP A 388 18.58 1.97 -20.39
N ALA A 389 19.37 2.88 -20.96
CA ALA A 389 19.86 4.06 -20.26
C ALA A 389 18.72 5.03 -19.85
N GLU A 390 17.67 5.18 -20.65
CA GLU A 390 16.54 6.04 -20.32
C GLU A 390 15.68 5.48 -19.18
N TRP A 391 15.40 4.17 -19.19
CA TRP A 391 14.73 3.49 -18.08
C TRP A 391 15.56 3.55 -16.80
N GLN A 392 16.87 3.37 -16.90
CA GLN A 392 17.78 3.51 -15.76
C GLN A 392 17.77 4.94 -15.20
N LYS A 393 17.76 5.96 -16.06
CA LYS A 393 17.65 7.37 -15.64
C LYS A 393 16.32 7.64 -14.94
N LEU A 394 15.21 7.09 -15.44
CA LEU A 394 13.92 7.16 -14.75
C LEU A 394 14.01 6.48 -13.38
N ASN A 395 14.59 5.29 -13.32
CA ASN A 395 14.75 4.54 -12.08
C ASN A 395 15.53 5.33 -11.02
N GLU A 396 16.63 5.97 -11.41
CA GLU A 396 17.40 6.87 -10.54
C GLU A 396 16.57 8.09 -10.09
N THR A 397 15.80 8.68 -11.01
CA THR A 397 14.93 9.83 -10.73
C THR A 397 13.84 9.50 -9.71
N VAL A 398 13.27 8.29 -9.79
CA VAL A 398 12.29 7.79 -8.81
C VAL A 398 12.95 7.01 -7.66
N GLY A 399 14.26 7.17 -7.46
CA GLY A 399 14.97 6.60 -6.30
C GLY A 399 14.93 5.07 -6.20
N GLY A 400 15.12 4.36 -7.31
CA GLY A 400 15.18 2.89 -7.38
C GLY A 400 13.82 2.20 -7.41
N ARG A 401 12.73 2.94 -7.61
CA ARG A 401 11.34 2.43 -7.52
C ARG A 401 10.73 2.00 -8.85
N LEU A 402 11.51 1.94 -9.93
CA LEU A 402 11.04 1.39 -11.20
C LEU A 402 11.13 -0.15 -11.15
N VAL A 403 10.01 -0.82 -11.39
CA VAL A 403 9.87 -2.27 -11.36
C VAL A 403 9.64 -2.76 -12.78
N ALA A 404 10.56 -3.58 -13.29
CA ALA A 404 10.34 -4.32 -14.54
C ALA A 404 9.29 -5.42 -14.30
N THR A 405 8.34 -5.55 -15.21
CA THR A 405 7.28 -6.55 -15.05
C THR A 405 7.82 -7.96 -15.26
N VAL A 406 7.58 -8.80 -14.26
CA VAL A 406 7.65 -10.26 -14.36
C VAL A 406 6.25 -10.77 -14.03
N PRO A 407 5.52 -11.41 -14.96
CA PRO A 407 4.21 -11.97 -14.68
C PRO A 407 4.27 -12.98 -13.53
N LEU A 408 3.25 -13.00 -12.67
CA LEU A 408 3.23 -13.88 -11.49
C LEU A 408 3.35 -15.36 -11.87
N ALA A 409 2.73 -15.77 -12.98
CA ALA A 409 2.75 -17.14 -13.46
C ALA A 409 3.98 -17.49 -14.31
N ALA A 410 5.02 -16.65 -14.38
CA ALA A 410 6.26 -17.01 -15.06
C ALA A 410 6.86 -18.36 -14.58
N PRO A 411 6.79 -18.73 -13.29
CA PRO A 411 7.21 -20.06 -12.82
C PRO A 411 6.34 -21.22 -13.31
N CYS A 412 5.22 -20.98 -13.99
CA CYS A 412 4.41 -22.02 -14.62
C CYS A 412 4.81 -22.32 -16.08
N HIS A 413 5.82 -21.63 -16.61
CA HIS A 413 6.22 -21.76 -18.00
C HIS A 413 7.74 -21.85 -18.16
N ASP A 414 8.16 -22.50 -19.24
CA ASP A 414 9.56 -22.54 -19.66
C ASP A 414 10.11 -21.14 -19.99
N PRO A 415 11.41 -20.87 -19.73
CA PRO A 415 12.41 -21.77 -19.14
C PRO A 415 12.49 -21.64 -17.60
N THR A 416 11.60 -20.89 -16.98
CA THR A 416 11.61 -20.58 -15.54
C THR A 416 10.73 -21.51 -14.72
N TYR A 417 10.33 -22.65 -15.30
CA TYR A 417 9.37 -23.54 -14.71
C TYR A 417 9.81 -24.07 -13.32
N ASP A 418 8.90 -23.95 -12.37
CA ASP A 418 8.98 -24.49 -11.02
C ASP A 418 7.60 -25.05 -10.67
N ALA A 419 7.48 -26.37 -10.74
CA ALA A 419 6.24 -27.09 -10.46
C ALA A 419 5.63 -26.74 -9.10
N SER A 420 6.46 -26.57 -8.06
CA SER A 420 5.99 -26.30 -6.69
C SER A 420 5.43 -24.89 -6.56
N THR A 421 6.13 -23.90 -7.13
CA THR A 421 5.65 -22.52 -7.16
C THR A 421 4.40 -22.41 -8.03
N CYS A 422 4.36 -23.12 -9.16
CA CYS A 422 3.20 -23.10 -10.05
C CYS A 422 1.95 -23.70 -9.40
N GLU A 423 2.09 -24.81 -8.66
CA GLU A 423 0.97 -25.42 -7.92
C GLU A 423 0.40 -24.47 -6.87
N VAL A 424 1.25 -23.81 -6.08
CA VAL A 424 0.83 -22.77 -5.12
C VAL A 424 0.11 -21.62 -5.82
N LEU A 425 0.59 -21.20 -6.99
CA LEU A 425 -0.06 -20.14 -7.76
C LEU A 425 -1.44 -20.57 -8.25
N ARG A 426 -1.60 -21.81 -8.74
CA ARG A 426 -2.91 -22.34 -9.18
C ARG A 426 -3.91 -22.36 -8.03
N ASP A 427 -3.50 -22.81 -6.85
CA ASP A 427 -4.36 -22.89 -5.66
C ASP A 427 -4.82 -21.52 -5.16
N ASN A 428 -4.02 -20.47 -5.43
CA ASN A 428 -4.26 -19.12 -4.93
C ASN A 428 -4.69 -18.10 -5.98
N TRP A 429 -4.80 -18.50 -7.26
CA TRP A 429 -5.06 -17.58 -8.38
C TRP A 429 -6.44 -16.92 -8.34
N LEU A 430 -7.40 -17.51 -7.64
CA LEU A 430 -8.72 -16.91 -7.50
C LEU A 430 -8.81 -15.95 -6.32
N TRP A 431 -7.72 -15.76 -5.56
CA TRP A 431 -7.72 -14.90 -4.37
C TRP A 431 -7.02 -13.57 -4.65
N PRO A 432 -7.68 -12.42 -4.42
CA PRO A 432 -7.13 -11.11 -4.74
C PRO A 432 -5.79 -10.82 -4.04
N GLN A 433 -5.52 -11.45 -2.90
CA GLN A 433 -4.27 -11.40 -2.14
C GLN A 433 -3.06 -11.77 -3.01
N GLN A 434 -3.23 -12.71 -3.93
CA GLN A 434 -2.17 -13.13 -4.84
C GLN A 434 -1.81 -12.02 -5.84
N HIS A 435 -2.78 -11.16 -6.19
CA HIS A 435 -2.67 -10.24 -7.32
C HIS A 435 -2.35 -8.79 -6.93
N TYR A 436 -2.92 -8.27 -5.83
CA TYR A 436 -2.77 -6.84 -5.52
C TYR A 436 -1.38 -6.44 -5.04
N ASP A 437 -0.58 -7.40 -4.54
CA ASP A 437 0.82 -7.17 -4.17
C ASP A 437 1.76 -7.24 -5.39
N SER A 438 1.23 -7.59 -6.56
CA SER A 438 1.93 -7.49 -7.83
C SER A 438 1.73 -6.12 -8.47
N SER A 439 2.83 -5.57 -9.01
CA SER A 439 2.83 -4.31 -9.77
C SER A 439 2.15 -4.40 -11.13
N SER A 440 1.78 -5.60 -11.59
CA SER A 440 1.33 -5.84 -12.97
C SER A 440 0.22 -6.88 -13.12
N SER A 441 -0.04 -7.73 -12.13
CA SER A 441 -0.99 -8.84 -12.26
C SER A 441 -2.43 -8.39 -12.54
N ILE A 442 -3.11 -9.08 -13.46
CA ILE A 442 -4.45 -8.73 -13.93
C ILE A 442 -5.44 -9.74 -13.31
N MET A 443 -6.42 -9.24 -12.53
CA MET A 443 -7.44 -10.10 -11.90
C MET A 443 -8.59 -10.46 -12.85
N ALA A 444 -8.83 -9.63 -13.88
CA ALA A 444 -9.84 -9.87 -14.90
C ALA A 444 -9.24 -10.71 -16.06
N PRO A 445 -9.55 -12.01 -16.15
CA PRO A 445 -8.81 -12.94 -16.99
C PRO A 445 -9.02 -12.70 -18.49
N PHE A 446 -10.15 -12.10 -18.88
CA PHE A 446 -10.36 -11.61 -20.25
C PHE A 446 -9.23 -10.67 -20.70
N PHE A 447 -8.78 -9.81 -19.81
CA PHE A 447 -7.72 -8.85 -20.09
C PHE A 447 -6.32 -9.44 -19.89
N ALA A 448 -6.15 -10.46 -19.04
CA ALA A 448 -4.91 -11.24 -18.99
C ALA A 448 -4.65 -11.99 -20.32
N ASN A 449 -5.73 -12.36 -21.02
CA ASN A 449 -5.71 -12.91 -22.38
C ASN A 449 -4.76 -14.12 -22.53
N ARG A 450 -4.66 -14.95 -21.47
CA ARG A 450 -3.80 -16.15 -21.45
C ARG A 450 -2.34 -15.90 -21.81
N SER A 451 -1.85 -14.67 -21.64
CA SER A 451 -0.49 -14.31 -22.05
C SER A 451 0.56 -14.99 -21.16
N CYS A 452 0.23 -15.19 -19.89
CA CYS A 452 1.01 -15.92 -18.90
C CYS A 452 0.08 -16.29 -17.73
N ASP A 453 -0.72 -17.34 -17.92
CA ASP A 453 -1.68 -17.85 -16.93
C ASP A 453 -1.19 -19.20 -16.41
N PRO A 454 -1.36 -19.51 -15.12
CA PRO A 454 -0.83 -20.75 -14.54
C PRO A 454 -1.55 -22.01 -15.06
N PHE A 455 -2.64 -21.84 -15.81
CA PHE A 455 -3.49 -22.91 -16.34
C PHE A 455 -3.21 -23.26 -17.80
N THR A 456 -2.35 -22.50 -18.50
CA THR A 456 -1.88 -22.91 -19.84
C THR A 456 -0.74 -23.91 -19.71
N ALA A 457 -0.39 -24.56 -20.83
CA ALA A 457 0.65 -25.58 -20.85
C ALA A 457 2.03 -24.98 -20.52
N GLU A 458 2.91 -25.80 -19.94
CA GLU A 458 4.27 -25.40 -19.50
C GLU A 458 5.10 -24.82 -20.66
N GLU A 459 4.97 -25.43 -21.84
CA GLU A 459 5.63 -25.02 -23.08
C GLU A 459 5.05 -23.75 -23.71
N THR A 460 3.89 -23.27 -23.22
CA THR A 460 3.28 -22.01 -23.69
C THR A 460 4.16 -20.85 -23.25
N PRO A 461 4.71 -20.04 -24.18
CA PRO A 461 5.59 -18.94 -23.79
C PRO A 461 4.87 -17.93 -22.89
N CYS A 462 5.41 -17.69 -21.69
CA CYS A 462 4.96 -16.60 -20.83
C CYS A 462 5.33 -15.25 -21.46
N THR A 463 4.34 -14.55 -22.00
CA THR A 463 4.50 -13.21 -22.60
C THR A 463 3.78 -12.15 -21.77
N LEU A 464 4.20 -10.89 -21.95
CA LEU A 464 3.55 -9.78 -21.25
C LEU A 464 2.13 -9.54 -21.75
N GLY A 465 1.83 -9.73 -23.03
CA GLY A 465 0.51 -9.40 -23.58
C GLY A 465 0.03 -8.01 -23.14
N ASN A 466 -1.09 -7.97 -22.41
CA ASN A 466 -1.70 -6.76 -21.88
C ASN A 466 -1.12 -6.26 -20.54
N TYR A 467 -0.18 -6.98 -19.94
CA TYR A 467 0.53 -6.52 -18.76
C TYR A 467 1.34 -5.27 -19.10
N VAL A 468 1.46 -4.38 -18.12
CA VAL A 468 2.33 -3.21 -18.22
C VAL A 468 3.79 -3.64 -18.35
N ARG A 469 4.63 -2.86 -19.03
CA ARG A 469 6.05 -3.19 -19.23
C ARG A 469 6.90 -2.87 -18.00
N TYR A 470 6.64 -1.71 -17.42
CA TYR A 470 7.25 -1.25 -16.18
C TYR A 470 6.18 -0.66 -15.26
N ALA A 471 6.45 -0.64 -13.97
CA ALA A 471 5.65 0.05 -12.98
C ALA A 471 6.53 0.91 -12.09
N ILE A 472 6.11 2.13 -11.78
CA ILE A 472 6.71 2.92 -10.70
C ILE A 472 5.97 2.56 -9.42
N ASN A 473 6.68 2.01 -8.44
CA ASN A 473 6.16 1.84 -7.08
C ASN A 473 6.07 3.24 -6.43
N VAL A 474 4.88 3.84 -6.46
CA VAL A 474 4.68 5.22 -6.05
C VAL A 474 4.77 5.35 -4.53
N SER A 475 5.70 6.18 -4.06
CA SER A 475 5.83 6.54 -2.63
C SER A 475 5.42 7.98 -2.32
N SER A 476 5.30 8.83 -3.35
CA SER A 476 4.94 10.24 -3.22
C SER A 476 4.38 10.82 -4.53
N ALA A 477 3.74 11.99 -4.45
CA ALA A 477 3.31 12.75 -5.62
C ALA A 477 4.46 13.10 -6.60
N ALA A 478 5.69 13.19 -6.10
CA ALA A 478 6.85 13.45 -6.95
C ALA A 478 7.12 12.29 -7.91
N ASP A 479 7.02 11.04 -7.43
CA ASP A 479 7.20 9.85 -8.28
C ASP A 479 6.19 9.83 -9.43
N VAL A 480 4.93 10.17 -9.12
CA VAL A 480 3.85 10.32 -10.09
C VAL A 480 4.17 11.39 -11.13
N SER A 481 4.58 12.57 -10.67
CA SER A 481 4.91 13.71 -11.55
C SER A 481 6.06 13.37 -12.50
N GLN A 482 7.07 12.62 -12.03
CA GLN A 482 8.18 12.16 -12.86
C GLN A 482 7.74 11.09 -13.86
N GLY A 483 6.88 10.15 -13.46
CA GLY A 483 6.31 9.16 -14.37
C GLY A 483 5.47 9.78 -15.48
N ILE A 484 4.62 10.77 -15.16
CA ILE A 484 3.84 11.55 -16.14
C ILE A 484 4.77 12.28 -17.11
N ARG A 485 5.78 12.98 -16.60
CA ARG A 485 6.76 13.70 -17.42
C ARG A 485 7.50 12.76 -18.37
N PHE A 486 7.99 11.64 -17.86
CA PHE A 486 8.70 10.65 -18.65
C PHE A 486 7.80 10.03 -19.73
N ALA A 487 6.59 9.63 -19.37
CA ALA A 487 5.63 9.07 -20.32
C ALA A 487 5.28 10.07 -21.43
N LYS A 488 5.11 11.35 -21.10
CA LYS A 488 4.87 12.42 -22.08
C LYS A 488 6.09 12.67 -22.98
N GLU A 489 7.29 12.74 -22.41
CA GLU A 489 8.54 12.97 -23.16
C GLU A 489 8.82 11.83 -24.14
N LYS A 490 8.56 10.59 -23.73
CA LYS A 490 8.84 9.37 -24.50
C LYS A 490 7.65 8.83 -25.28
N ASN A 491 6.50 9.51 -25.21
CA ASN A 491 5.25 9.07 -25.83
C ASN A 491 4.88 7.62 -25.47
N ILE A 492 4.99 7.29 -24.18
CA ILE A 492 4.68 5.97 -23.63
C ILE A 492 3.27 6.02 -23.04
N ARG A 493 2.48 4.98 -23.32
CA ARG A 493 1.16 4.80 -22.70
C ARG A 493 1.30 4.77 -21.18
N LEU A 494 0.53 5.59 -20.48
CA LEU A 494 0.50 5.62 -19.03
C LEU A 494 -0.76 4.92 -18.52
N THR A 495 -0.61 4.06 -17.53
CA THR A 495 -1.72 3.39 -16.84
C THR A 495 -1.64 3.67 -15.35
N ILE A 496 -2.79 3.82 -14.69
CA ILE A 496 -2.85 3.97 -13.22
C ILE A 496 -3.29 2.65 -12.63
N ARG A 497 -2.49 2.11 -11.71
CA ARG A 497 -2.77 0.83 -11.05
C ARG A 497 -2.83 1.03 -9.55
N ASN A 498 -3.95 0.64 -8.96
CA ASN A 498 -4.06 0.48 -7.51
C ASN A 498 -3.92 -1.01 -7.16
N THR A 499 -5.05 -1.71 -7.00
CA THR A 499 -5.11 -3.12 -6.59
C THR A 499 -5.16 -4.11 -7.76
N GLY A 500 -5.59 -3.67 -8.95
CA GLY A 500 -5.79 -4.56 -10.10
C GLY A 500 -7.19 -5.20 -10.20
N HIS A 501 -8.13 -4.78 -9.34
CA HIS A 501 -9.53 -5.27 -9.27
C HIS A 501 -10.41 -4.93 -10.47
N ASP A 502 -9.98 -4.03 -11.35
CA ASP A 502 -10.85 -3.49 -12.40
C ASP A 502 -11.32 -4.57 -13.38
N TYR A 503 -12.65 -4.77 -13.46
CA TYR A 503 -13.28 -5.79 -14.31
C TYR A 503 -13.21 -5.46 -15.80
N LEU A 504 -12.95 -4.20 -16.18
CA LEU A 504 -12.96 -3.70 -17.56
C LEU A 504 -11.54 -3.49 -18.12
N GLY A 505 -10.50 -3.95 -17.41
CA GLY A 505 -9.10 -3.85 -17.86
C GLY A 505 -8.52 -2.44 -17.82
N LYS A 506 -9.13 -1.50 -17.09
CA LYS A 506 -8.74 -0.08 -17.05
C LYS A 506 -7.42 0.16 -16.32
N SER A 507 -7.00 -0.78 -15.46
CA SER A 507 -5.73 -0.70 -14.71
C SER A 507 -4.57 -1.49 -15.32
N THR A 508 -4.66 -1.83 -16.61
CA THR A 508 -3.56 -2.48 -17.36
C THR A 508 -3.42 -1.89 -18.78
N GLY A 509 -2.39 -2.31 -19.51
CA GLY A 509 -2.18 -1.88 -20.88
C GLY A 509 -0.86 -2.40 -21.46
N ALA A 510 -0.93 -3.01 -22.63
CA ALA A 510 0.24 -3.47 -23.37
C ALA A 510 1.24 -2.32 -23.57
N GLY A 511 2.52 -2.60 -23.28
CA GLY A 511 3.62 -1.65 -23.46
C GLY A 511 3.59 -0.43 -22.53
N ALA A 512 2.65 -0.36 -21.58
CA ALA A 512 2.48 0.81 -20.74
C ALA A 512 3.51 0.91 -19.61
N LEU A 513 3.69 2.13 -19.11
CA LEU A 513 4.25 2.42 -17.79
C LEU A 513 3.08 2.53 -16.79
N ALA A 514 3.07 1.71 -15.74
CA ALA A 514 2.12 1.83 -14.65
C ALA A 514 2.60 2.80 -13.56
N LEU A 515 1.68 3.60 -13.03
CA LEU A 515 1.83 4.28 -11.75
C LEU A 515 1.13 3.43 -10.69
N TRP A 516 1.91 2.71 -9.89
CA TRP A 516 1.39 1.76 -8.92
C TRP A 516 1.22 2.41 -7.54
N THR A 517 -0.01 2.78 -7.22
CA THR A 517 -0.37 3.57 -6.03
C THR A 517 -0.65 2.74 -4.78
N HIS A 518 -0.63 1.40 -4.88
CA HIS A 518 -0.98 0.45 -3.81
C HIS A 518 -0.27 0.74 -2.48
N HIS A 519 0.98 1.19 -2.52
CA HIS A 519 1.78 1.40 -1.31
C HIS A 519 1.56 2.76 -0.61
N LEU A 520 0.67 3.61 -1.13
CA LEU A 520 0.22 4.83 -0.44
C LEU A 520 -0.80 4.46 0.65
N LYS A 521 -0.31 3.93 1.77
CA LYS A 521 -1.10 3.32 2.85
C LYS A 521 -1.36 4.24 4.06
N THR A 522 -1.21 5.56 3.91
CA THR A 522 -1.42 6.49 5.03
C THR A 522 -2.89 6.54 5.44
N ILE A 523 -3.18 6.40 6.74
CA ILE A 523 -4.54 6.58 7.29
C ILE A 523 -4.47 7.62 8.41
N ARG A 524 -5.34 8.62 8.36
CA ARG A 524 -5.47 9.64 9.41
C ARG A 524 -6.92 9.91 9.70
N ILE A 525 -7.33 9.74 10.95
CA ILE A 525 -8.65 10.11 11.43
C ILE A 525 -8.53 11.46 12.14
N ALA A 526 -9.45 12.37 11.81
CA ALA A 526 -9.53 13.68 12.44
C ALA A 526 -10.99 14.11 12.55
N ASN A 527 -11.29 14.94 13.55
CA ASN A 527 -12.52 15.70 13.55
C ASN A 527 -12.33 16.91 12.63
N HIS A 528 -13.14 16.99 11.60
CA HIS A 528 -13.09 18.11 10.68
C HIS A 528 -13.83 19.29 11.28
N THR A 529 -13.13 20.42 11.40
CA THR A 529 -13.72 21.67 11.86
C THR A 529 -14.64 22.20 10.76
N ARG A 530 -15.89 22.44 11.14
CA ARG A 530 -17.04 22.93 10.34
C ARG A 530 -16.65 23.58 9.00
N THR A 531 -16.78 22.86 7.89
CA THR A 531 -16.91 23.50 6.56
C THR A 531 -18.37 23.85 6.29
N PRO A 532 -18.68 24.70 5.30
CA PRO A 532 -20.06 24.99 4.92
C PRO A 532 -20.89 23.73 4.58
N HIS A 533 -20.23 22.66 4.12
CA HIS A 533 -20.89 21.46 3.60
C HIS A 533 -20.79 20.22 4.50
N TYR A 534 -19.90 20.22 5.50
CA TYR A 534 -19.76 19.09 6.42
C TYR A 534 -19.14 19.47 7.77
N ALA A 535 -19.67 18.87 8.83
CA ALA A 535 -19.12 18.94 10.18
C ALA A 535 -19.21 17.55 10.82
N GLY A 536 -18.07 16.95 11.15
CA GLY A 536 -18.03 15.60 11.70
C GLY A 536 -16.65 14.96 11.63
N ALA A 537 -16.58 13.68 11.97
CA ALA A 537 -15.35 12.91 11.82
C ALA A 537 -15.02 12.69 10.34
N THR A 538 -13.74 12.60 10.04
CA THR A 538 -13.20 12.37 8.70
C THR A 538 -12.06 11.38 8.76
N ILE A 539 -11.88 10.70 7.63
CA ILE A 539 -10.77 9.78 7.41
C ILE A 539 -10.05 10.19 6.13
N THR A 540 -8.77 10.54 6.26
CA THR A 540 -7.86 10.75 5.12
C THR A 540 -7.15 9.44 4.84
N LEU A 541 -7.28 8.94 3.61
CA LEU A 541 -6.75 7.70 3.10
C LEU A 541 -5.76 7.99 1.98
N GLY A 542 -4.57 7.39 2.04
CA GLY A 542 -3.69 7.32 0.87
C GLY A 542 -4.34 6.46 -0.22
N ALA A 543 -3.98 6.71 -1.48
CA ALA A 543 -4.63 6.09 -2.64
C ALA A 543 -4.63 4.55 -2.60
N GLY A 544 -3.63 3.97 -1.95
CA GLY A 544 -3.46 2.52 -1.83
C GLY A 544 -4.27 1.85 -0.72
N VAL A 545 -4.91 2.60 0.18
CA VAL A 545 -5.63 2.01 1.32
C VAL A 545 -6.84 1.19 0.82
N GLN A 546 -6.88 -0.07 1.24
CA GLN A 546 -7.94 -1.02 0.94
C GLN A 546 -9.06 -0.99 1.99
N GLY A 547 -10.23 -1.54 1.67
CA GLY A 547 -11.42 -1.50 2.52
C GLY A 547 -11.17 -2.06 3.91
N GLY A 548 -10.61 -3.27 4.00
CA GLY A 548 -10.32 -3.91 5.29
C GLY A 548 -9.40 -3.07 6.19
N GLU A 549 -8.41 -2.39 5.60
CA GLU A 549 -7.52 -1.48 6.33
C GLU A 549 -8.28 -0.25 6.87
N ALA A 550 -9.17 0.33 6.06
CA ALA A 550 -9.98 1.48 6.45
C ALA A 550 -11.04 1.11 7.50
N TYR A 551 -11.70 -0.04 7.37
CA TYR A 551 -12.73 -0.50 8.32
C TYR A 551 -12.11 -0.76 9.70
N ALA A 552 -10.98 -1.45 9.75
CA ALA A 552 -10.26 -1.70 11.00
C ALA A 552 -9.81 -0.39 11.67
N ALA A 553 -9.32 0.58 10.90
CA ALA A 553 -8.92 1.88 11.42
C ALA A 553 -10.11 2.71 11.93
N ALA A 554 -11.22 2.72 11.21
CA ALA A 554 -12.44 3.42 11.62
C ALA A 554 -13.02 2.79 12.91
N HIS A 555 -13.11 1.47 12.96
CA HIS A 555 -13.61 0.74 14.12
C HIS A 555 -12.77 1.02 15.38
N ALA A 556 -11.44 1.04 15.27
CA ALA A 556 -10.55 1.38 16.39
C ALA A 556 -10.78 2.81 16.94
N ALA A 557 -11.42 3.69 16.16
CA ALA A 557 -11.82 5.03 16.57
C ALA A 557 -13.30 5.16 16.96
N GLY A 558 -14.06 4.06 17.01
CA GLY A 558 -15.51 4.06 17.25
C GLY A 558 -16.32 4.64 16.08
N LEU A 559 -15.81 4.49 14.86
CA LEU A 559 -16.39 5.02 13.63
C LEU A 559 -16.63 3.89 12.61
N ALA A 560 -17.54 4.16 11.67
CA ALA A 560 -17.75 3.38 10.46
C ALA A 560 -17.44 4.25 9.23
N VAL A 561 -17.01 3.62 8.13
CA VAL A 561 -16.71 4.30 6.87
C VAL A 561 -17.36 3.53 5.72
N VAL A 562 -17.91 4.28 4.76
CA VAL A 562 -18.49 3.70 3.54
C VAL A 562 -17.36 3.12 2.69
N GLY A 563 -17.44 1.81 2.40
CA GLY A 563 -16.57 1.10 1.48
C GLY A 563 -17.23 -0.15 0.91
N GLY A 564 -16.59 -0.77 -0.09
CA GLY A 564 -17.15 -1.91 -0.82
C GLY A 564 -17.09 -3.25 -0.07
N GLU A 565 -17.89 -4.22 -0.53
CA GLU A 565 -18.00 -5.54 0.09
C GLU A 565 -16.72 -6.38 -0.01
N CYS A 566 -15.92 -6.15 -1.06
CA CYS A 566 -14.59 -6.73 -1.19
C CYS A 566 -13.58 -5.95 -0.31
N PRO A 567 -13.07 -6.49 0.80
CA PRO A 567 -12.17 -5.76 1.69
C PRO A 567 -10.82 -5.42 1.04
N THR A 568 -10.49 -6.05 -0.09
CA THR A 568 -9.25 -5.85 -0.83
C THR A 568 -9.35 -4.77 -1.92
N VAL A 569 -10.51 -4.15 -2.10
CA VAL A 569 -10.69 -3.03 -3.04
C VAL A 569 -10.08 -1.76 -2.46
N GLY A 570 -9.38 -0.99 -3.30
CA GLY A 570 -8.75 0.29 -2.91
C GLY A 570 -9.75 1.44 -2.91
N LEU A 571 -10.04 2.01 -1.73
CA LEU A 571 -11.16 2.95 -1.53
C LEU A 571 -11.01 4.25 -2.32
N ALA A 572 -9.82 4.85 -2.28
CA ALA A 572 -9.50 6.09 -2.99
C ALA A 572 -9.19 5.87 -4.50
N GLY A 573 -9.27 4.63 -4.99
CA GLY A 573 -9.07 4.28 -6.39
C GLY A 573 -10.33 4.43 -7.23
N GLY A 574 -10.47 3.55 -8.23
CA GLY A 574 -11.65 3.50 -9.11
C GLY A 574 -12.98 3.32 -8.38
N TYR A 575 -12.97 2.75 -7.16
CA TYR A 575 -14.16 2.57 -6.32
C TYR A 575 -14.89 3.89 -6.04
N ALA A 576 -14.31 4.77 -5.20
CA ALA A 576 -14.95 6.06 -4.89
C ALA A 576 -14.97 6.99 -6.10
N GLN A 577 -14.00 6.86 -7.03
CA GLN A 577 -13.97 7.69 -8.23
C GLN A 577 -15.09 7.35 -9.23
N GLY A 578 -15.62 6.11 -9.22
CA GLY A 578 -16.69 5.66 -10.10
C GLY A 578 -18.09 5.65 -9.48
N GLY A 579 -18.23 6.01 -8.19
CA GLY A 579 -19.47 5.90 -7.44
C GLY A 579 -19.24 5.15 -6.13
N GLY A 580 -19.23 3.82 -6.19
CA GLY A 580 -18.94 2.94 -5.05
C GLY A 580 -20.16 2.71 -4.16
N HIS A 581 -20.87 1.61 -4.38
CA HIS A 581 -21.90 1.13 -3.44
C HIS A 581 -21.26 0.44 -2.22
N SER A 582 -22.05 0.23 -1.17
CA SER A 582 -21.62 -0.24 0.15
C SER A 582 -22.81 -0.73 0.97
N ALA A 583 -22.60 -1.68 1.87
CA ALA A 583 -23.50 -2.04 2.96
C ALA A 583 -24.06 -0.84 3.76
N LEU A 584 -23.36 0.30 3.76
CA LEU A 584 -23.78 1.53 4.45
C LEU A 584 -24.50 2.55 3.54
N SER A 585 -24.70 2.24 2.26
CA SER A 585 -25.18 3.22 1.27
C SER A 585 -26.59 3.71 1.56
N SER A 586 -27.49 2.83 1.99
CA SER A 586 -28.88 3.20 2.32
C SER A 586 -28.98 4.14 3.54
N ARG A 587 -27.90 4.34 4.29
CA ARG A 587 -27.82 5.34 5.38
C ARG A 587 -27.02 6.58 5.02
N HIS A 588 -25.99 6.44 4.21
CA HIS A 588 -24.98 7.49 4.07
C HIS A 588 -24.78 7.96 2.63
N GLY A 589 -25.31 7.26 1.63
CA GLY A 589 -25.04 7.49 0.21
C GLY A 589 -23.84 6.68 -0.31
N LEU A 590 -23.50 6.87 -1.58
CA LEU A 590 -22.36 6.21 -2.23
C LEU A 590 -21.03 6.69 -1.66
N ALA A 591 -19.93 5.99 -1.97
CA ALA A 591 -18.59 6.40 -1.59
C ALA A 591 -18.22 7.77 -2.17
N ALA A 592 -18.61 8.05 -3.43
CA ALA A 592 -18.47 9.36 -4.07
C ALA A 592 -19.25 10.49 -3.33
N ASP A 593 -20.33 10.16 -2.62
CA ASP A 593 -21.09 11.11 -1.78
C ASP A 593 -20.36 11.43 -0.46
N GLN A 594 -19.40 10.57 -0.07
CA GLN A 594 -18.62 10.75 1.16
C GLN A 594 -17.39 11.63 0.99
N VAL A 595 -16.96 11.88 -0.24
CA VAL A 595 -15.67 12.56 -0.46
C VAL A 595 -15.76 14.05 -0.15
N LEU A 596 -14.75 14.55 0.54
CA LEU A 596 -14.60 15.95 0.91
C LEU A 596 -13.42 16.62 0.19
N GLU A 597 -12.37 15.85 -0.10
CA GLU A 597 -11.17 16.35 -0.77
C GLU A 597 -10.41 15.23 -1.49
N TRP A 598 -9.83 15.57 -2.63
CA TRP A 598 -8.85 14.77 -3.34
C TRP A 598 -7.50 15.48 -3.40
N VAL A 599 -6.42 14.72 -3.23
CA VAL A 599 -5.06 15.16 -3.54
C VAL A 599 -4.59 14.38 -4.76
N VAL A 600 -4.27 15.10 -5.84
CA VAL A 600 -4.19 14.54 -7.21
C VAL A 600 -3.01 15.13 -7.94
N VAL A 601 -2.32 14.34 -8.76
CA VAL A 601 -1.40 14.89 -9.78
C VAL A 601 -2.09 14.89 -11.13
N ASP A 602 -2.24 16.06 -11.74
CA ASP A 602 -2.92 16.23 -13.04
C ASP A 602 -2.04 15.80 -14.22
N GLY A 603 -2.56 15.85 -15.45
CA GLY A 603 -1.86 15.44 -16.68
C GLY A 603 -0.68 16.34 -17.06
N ASN A 604 -0.51 17.49 -16.41
CA ASN A 604 0.68 18.33 -16.52
C ASN A 604 1.77 17.94 -15.51
N GLY A 605 1.48 17.01 -14.59
CA GLY A 605 2.38 16.62 -13.53
C GLY A 605 2.36 17.57 -12.34
N GLU A 606 1.29 18.36 -12.16
CA GLU A 606 1.14 19.31 -11.05
C GLU A 606 0.28 18.71 -9.94
N LEU A 607 0.71 18.88 -8.69
CA LEU A 607 -0.06 18.48 -7.51
C LEU A 607 -1.20 19.48 -7.29
N ARG A 608 -2.42 18.97 -7.21
CA ARG A 608 -3.66 19.70 -6.98
C ARG A 608 -4.33 19.19 -5.72
N VAL A 609 -4.95 20.12 -4.99
CA VAL A 609 -5.97 19.82 -4.00
C VAL A 609 -7.32 20.17 -4.64
N ALA A 610 -8.24 19.20 -4.66
CA ALA A 610 -9.56 19.37 -5.25
C ALA A 610 -10.64 19.13 -4.18
N ASN A 611 -11.37 20.18 -3.86
CA ASN A 611 -12.53 20.18 -2.96
C ASN A 611 -13.56 21.19 -3.49
N ARG A 612 -14.67 21.43 -2.77
CA ARG A 612 -15.71 22.37 -3.25
C ARG A 612 -15.26 23.84 -3.33
N ALA A 613 -14.16 24.22 -2.66
CA ALA A 613 -13.65 25.59 -2.66
C ALA A 613 -12.47 25.80 -3.63
N GLU A 614 -11.69 24.76 -3.92
CA GLU A 614 -10.49 24.81 -4.76
C GLU A 614 -10.52 23.68 -5.79
N ASN A 615 -10.30 23.99 -7.08
CA ASN A 615 -10.41 23.02 -8.18
C ASN A 615 -11.73 22.22 -8.15
N SER A 616 -12.85 22.92 -7.90
CA SER A 616 -14.16 22.30 -7.66
C SER A 616 -14.71 21.50 -8.84
N ASP A 617 -14.34 21.88 -10.06
CA ASP A 617 -14.66 21.11 -11.26
C ASP A 617 -13.89 19.77 -11.31
N LEU A 618 -12.60 19.76 -10.93
CA LEU A 618 -11.85 18.51 -10.77
C LEU A 618 -12.39 17.65 -9.63
N PHE A 619 -12.77 18.26 -8.50
CA PHE A 619 -13.40 17.56 -7.38
C PHE A 619 -14.68 16.85 -7.83
N TRP A 620 -15.56 17.59 -8.51
CA TRP A 620 -16.81 17.07 -9.07
C TRP A 620 -16.56 15.89 -10.01
N ALA A 621 -15.59 16.02 -10.92
CA ALA A 621 -15.26 14.96 -11.89
C ALA A 621 -14.68 13.71 -11.23
N LEU A 622 -13.80 13.86 -10.23
CA LEU A 622 -13.23 12.73 -9.51
C LEU A 622 -14.23 12.04 -8.58
N ALA A 623 -15.29 12.73 -8.15
CA ALA A 623 -16.35 12.11 -7.36
C ALA A 623 -17.43 11.53 -8.30
N GLY A 624 -17.20 10.35 -8.87
CA GLY A 624 -18.20 9.62 -9.67
C GLY A 624 -18.01 9.67 -11.19
N GLY A 625 -17.08 10.47 -11.71
CA GLY A 625 -16.79 10.56 -13.15
C GLY A 625 -15.82 9.50 -13.68
N GLY A 626 -15.45 8.51 -12.85
CA GLY A 626 -14.60 7.38 -13.19
C GLY A 626 -13.12 7.61 -12.94
N GLY A 627 -12.45 6.61 -12.35
CA GLY A 627 -11.01 6.66 -12.11
C GLY A 627 -10.17 6.46 -13.38
N GLY A 628 -8.94 6.95 -13.36
CA GLY A 628 -7.96 6.67 -14.41
C GLY A 628 -7.93 7.67 -15.58
N THR A 629 -8.64 8.81 -15.49
CA THR A 629 -8.81 9.72 -16.65
C THR A 629 -8.61 11.21 -16.40
N TYR A 630 -8.64 11.70 -15.15
CA TYR A 630 -8.47 13.14 -14.85
C TYR A 630 -7.12 13.47 -14.20
N GLY A 631 -6.52 12.48 -13.56
CA GLY A 631 -5.32 12.63 -12.75
C GLY A 631 -5.05 11.38 -11.91
N VAL A 632 -3.90 11.38 -11.25
CA VAL A 632 -3.47 10.28 -10.38
C VAL A 632 -3.75 10.70 -8.94
N VAL A 633 -4.77 10.08 -8.33
CA VAL A 633 -5.09 10.29 -6.91
C VAL A 633 -3.94 9.77 -6.04
N VAL A 634 -3.51 10.59 -5.09
CA VAL A 634 -2.49 10.28 -4.07
C VAL A 634 -3.15 10.09 -2.71
N ALA A 635 -4.20 10.86 -2.41
CA ALA A 635 -5.00 10.72 -1.20
C ALA A 635 -6.45 11.20 -1.39
N MET A 636 -7.33 10.71 -0.53
CA MET A 636 -8.75 11.07 -0.45
C MET A 636 -9.10 11.36 1.01
N THR A 637 -9.80 12.45 1.28
CA THR A 637 -10.45 12.66 2.59
C THR A 637 -11.95 12.42 2.42
N ALA A 638 -12.51 11.54 3.24
CA ALA A 638 -13.93 11.18 3.25
C ALA A 638 -14.56 11.38 4.63
N LYS A 639 -15.90 11.48 4.64
CA LYS A 639 -16.71 11.44 5.86
C LYS A 639 -16.50 10.11 6.59
N ALA A 640 -16.43 10.15 7.91
CA ALA A 640 -16.47 8.98 8.77
C ALA A 640 -17.64 9.15 9.75
N HIS A 641 -18.43 8.10 9.92
CA HIS A 641 -19.70 8.13 10.64
C HIS A 641 -19.53 7.49 12.01
N ARG A 642 -20.33 7.90 12.98
CA ARG A 642 -20.32 7.26 14.30
C ARG A 642 -20.77 5.80 14.16
N ASP A 643 -20.01 4.87 14.72
CA ASP A 643 -20.41 3.46 14.72
C ASP A 643 -21.55 3.22 15.72
N GLY A 644 -22.26 2.11 15.54
CA GLY A 644 -23.37 1.72 16.40
C GLY A 644 -23.95 0.37 16.02
N VAL A 645 -25.05 0.00 16.65
CA VAL A 645 -25.70 -1.30 16.44
C VAL A 645 -25.95 -1.56 14.95
N VAL A 646 -25.54 -2.73 14.49
CA VAL A 646 -25.80 -3.22 13.13
C VAL A 646 -26.39 -4.62 13.24
N SER A 647 -27.55 -4.82 12.63
CA SER A 647 -28.09 -6.17 12.43
C SER A 647 -27.75 -6.70 11.05
N GLY A 648 -27.66 -8.01 10.93
CA GLY A 648 -27.47 -8.66 9.64
C GLY A 648 -28.24 -9.97 9.55
N ALA A 649 -28.55 -10.36 8.31
CA ALA A 649 -29.25 -11.60 8.03
C ALA A 649 -28.76 -12.26 6.74
N ASN A 650 -28.85 -13.58 6.68
CA ASN A 650 -28.63 -14.39 5.49
C ASN A 650 -29.85 -15.29 5.27
N LEU A 651 -30.13 -15.61 4.02
CA LEU A 651 -31.17 -16.57 3.65
C LEU A 651 -30.79 -17.32 2.39
N THR A 652 -30.98 -18.64 2.36
CA THR A 652 -30.72 -19.46 1.16
C THR A 652 -31.83 -20.48 0.92
N PHE A 653 -32.12 -20.74 -0.35
CA PHE A 653 -32.95 -21.87 -0.78
C PHE A 653 -32.56 -22.34 -2.17
N THR A 654 -33.02 -23.53 -2.54
CA THR A 654 -32.87 -24.11 -3.88
C THR A 654 -34.23 -24.31 -4.53
N ASN A 655 -34.26 -24.68 -5.81
CA ASN A 655 -35.48 -25.10 -6.49
C ASN A 655 -35.88 -26.56 -6.18
N GLU A 656 -35.25 -27.21 -5.19
CA GLU A 656 -35.55 -28.60 -4.84
C GLU A 656 -37.00 -28.72 -4.35
N GLY A 657 -37.76 -29.65 -4.95
CA GLY A 657 -39.16 -29.90 -4.58
C GLY A 657 -40.18 -28.90 -5.14
N VAL A 658 -39.75 -27.91 -5.93
CA VAL A 658 -40.64 -26.92 -6.57
C VAL A 658 -40.39 -26.80 -8.07
N THR A 659 -41.36 -26.26 -8.82
CA THR A 659 -41.18 -25.99 -10.26
C THR A 659 -40.37 -24.70 -10.46
N GLY A 660 -39.76 -24.53 -11.64
CA GLY A 660 -39.09 -23.28 -12.02
C GLY A 660 -40.02 -22.07 -11.90
N ASP A 661 -41.30 -22.21 -12.26
CA ASP A 661 -42.28 -21.12 -12.12
C ASP A 661 -42.48 -20.70 -10.66
N VAL A 662 -42.52 -21.67 -9.73
CA VAL A 662 -42.60 -21.38 -8.28
C VAL A 662 -41.32 -20.72 -7.78
N PHE A 663 -40.14 -21.18 -8.22
CA PHE A 663 -38.86 -20.58 -7.89
C PHE A 663 -38.79 -19.11 -8.34
N TYR A 664 -39.12 -18.81 -9.59
CA TYR A 664 -39.12 -17.44 -10.09
C TYR A 664 -40.26 -16.58 -9.54
N ALA A 665 -41.37 -17.18 -9.08
CA ALA A 665 -42.38 -16.45 -8.31
C ALA A 665 -41.84 -15.98 -6.95
N ALA A 666 -40.93 -16.74 -6.32
CA ALA A 666 -40.21 -16.28 -5.12
C ALA A 666 -39.22 -15.16 -5.45
N VAL A 667 -38.45 -15.27 -6.53
CA VAL A 667 -37.55 -14.20 -7.02
C VAL A 667 -38.30 -12.91 -7.29
N GLY A 668 -39.42 -12.97 -8.03
CA GLY A 668 -40.26 -11.82 -8.30
C GLY A 668 -40.85 -11.23 -7.02
N ALA A 669 -41.30 -12.07 -6.08
CA ALA A 669 -41.81 -11.58 -4.80
C ALA A 669 -40.75 -10.87 -3.96
N TRP A 670 -39.51 -11.40 -3.92
CA TRP A 670 -38.40 -10.75 -3.24
C TRP A 670 -38.20 -9.30 -3.70
N GLN A 671 -38.22 -9.07 -5.02
CA GLN A 671 -38.08 -7.74 -5.61
C GLN A 671 -39.12 -6.76 -5.06
N THR A 672 -40.36 -7.20 -4.89
CA THR A 672 -41.45 -6.35 -4.37
C THR A 672 -41.29 -5.94 -2.90
N PHE A 673 -40.47 -6.66 -2.12
CA PHE A 673 -40.20 -6.33 -0.72
C PHE A 673 -39.01 -5.38 -0.54
N LEU A 674 -38.15 -5.26 -1.55
CA LEU A 674 -36.95 -4.40 -1.50
C LEU A 674 -37.24 -2.93 -1.16
N PRO A 675 -38.28 -2.26 -1.70
CA PRO A 675 -38.55 -0.84 -1.40
C PRO A 675 -38.60 -0.55 0.10
N ALA A 676 -39.38 -1.32 0.86
CA ALA A 676 -39.54 -1.13 2.30
C ALA A 676 -38.24 -1.41 3.08
N ILE A 677 -37.46 -2.40 2.63
CA ILE A 677 -36.18 -2.77 3.24
C ILE A 677 -35.17 -1.62 3.07
N VAL A 678 -34.98 -1.13 1.85
CA VAL A 678 -33.97 -0.08 1.59
C VAL A 678 -34.36 1.26 2.20
N ASP A 679 -35.66 1.55 2.33
CA ASP A 679 -36.17 2.76 2.97
C ASP A 679 -35.96 2.77 4.49
N ALA A 680 -35.84 1.59 5.11
CA ALA A 680 -35.41 1.45 6.50
C ALA A 680 -33.91 1.69 6.69
N GLY A 681 -33.16 1.96 5.61
CA GLY A 681 -31.71 2.16 5.64
C GLY A 681 -30.92 0.86 5.59
N VAL A 682 -31.54 -0.23 5.16
CA VAL A 682 -30.91 -1.54 4.98
C VAL A 682 -30.35 -1.65 3.56
N MET A 683 -29.21 -2.30 3.41
CA MET A 683 -28.65 -2.68 2.12
C MET A 683 -28.68 -4.20 2.02
N VAL A 684 -28.99 -4.74 0.83
CA VAL A 684 -29.00 -6.19 0.59
C VAL A 684 -28.14 -6.55 -0.61
N VAL A 685 -27.18 -7.44 -0.40
CA VAL A 685 -26.58 -8.22 -1.48
C VAL A 685 -27.36 -9.53 -1.62
N TRP A 686 -27.81 -9.82 -2.83
CA TRP A 686 -28.43 -11.10 -3.15
C TRP A 686 -27.97 -11.60 -4.50
N TYR A 687 -27.95 -12.91 -4.70
CA TYR A 687 -27.59 -13.51 -5.97
C TYR A 687 -28.36 -14.82 -6.17
N PHE A 688 -28.57 -15.18 -7.43
CA PHE A 688 -29.26 -16.42 -7.77
C PHE A 688 -28.85 -16.95 -9.16
N THR A 689 -29.04 -18.24 -9.30
CA THR A 689 -29.01 -18.99 -10.57
C THR A 689 -30.42 -19.48 -10.88
N ASP A 690 -30.59 -20.30 -11.91
CA ASP A 690 -31.83 -21.03 -12.18
C ASP A 690 -32.23 -22.06 -11.09
N THR A 691 -31.31 -22.36 -10.17
CA THR A 691 -31.41 -23.46 -9.21
C THR A 691 -31.23 -23.04 -7.75
N SER A 692 -30.64 -21.88 -7.48
CA SER A 692 -30.29 -21.45 -6.12
C SER A 692 -30.52 -19.96 -5.92
N PHE A 693 -30.90 -19.56 -4.71
CA PHE A 693 -31.09 -18.16 -4.31
C PHE A 693 -30.41 -17.91 -2.96
N SER A 694 -29.76 -16.76 -2.82
CA SER A 694 -29.05 -16.36 -1.59
C SER A 694 -29.19 -14.86 -1.30
N LEU A 695 -29.49 -14.52 -0.05
CA LEU A 695 -29.25 -13.20 0.55
C LEU A 695 -27.97 -13.32 1.38
N SER A 696 -26.90 -12.61 1.00
CA SER A 696 -25.60 -12.75 1.66
C SER A 696 -24.66 -11.56 1.38
N PRO A 697 -24.52 -10.59 2.30
CA PRO A 697 -25.35 -10.36 3.49
C PRO A 697 -26.45 -9.31 3.28
N VAL A 698 -27.50 -9.40 4.11
CA VAL A 698 -28.34 -8.25 4.46
C VAL A 698 -27.63 -7.48 5.57
N THR A 699 -27.45 -6.17 5.41
CA THR A 699 -26.79 -5.31 6.40
C THR A 699 -27.67 -4.12 6.79
N ALA A 700 -27.98 -4.02 8.08
CA ALA A 700 -29.00 -3.13 8.63
C ALA A 700 -28.41 -2.22 9.73
N PRO A 701 -27.62 -1.19 9.37
CA PRO A 701 -27.05 -0.25 10.32
C PRO A 701 -28.13 0.61 11.02
N GLY A 702 -28.07 0.67 12.34
CA GLY A 702 -29.03 1.40 13.18
C GLY A 702 -30.43 0.77 13.23
N VAL A 703 -30.57 -0.48 12.78
CA VAL A 703 -31.80 -1.27 12.85
C VAL A 703 -31.54 -2.44 13.80
N THR A 704 -32.46 -2.70 14.72
CA THR A 704 -32.36 -3.81 15.67
C THR A 704 -32.68 -5.14 15.02
N GLY A 705 -32.28 -6.24 15.67
CA GLY A 705 -32.58 -7.59 15.16
C GLY A 705 -34.08 -7.88 15.06
N GLU A 706 -34.88 -7.31 15.97
CA GLU A 706 -36.34 -7.44 15.95
C GLU A 706 -36.96 -6.70 14.76
N GLU A 707 -36.53 -5.46 14.51
CA GLU A 707 -36.98 -4.65 13.37
C GLU A 707 -36.57 -5.29 12.04
N LEU A 708 -35.33 -5.77 11.93
CA LEU A 708 -34.87 -6.50 10.74
C LEU A 708 -35.68 -7.78 10.51
N GLY A 709 -35.95 -8.53 11.59
CA GLY A 709 -36.79 -9.72 11.52
C GLY A 709 -38.22 -9.41 11.07
N ALA A 710 -38.78 -8.26 11.46
CA ALA A 710 -40.09 -7.80 11.00
C ALA A 710 -40.07 -7.39 9.52
N LEU A 711 -39.00 -6.77 9.03
CA LEU A 711 -38.84 -6.41 7.61
C LEU A 711 -38.73 -7.65 6.70
N LEU A 712 -38.09 -8.72 7.15
CA LEU A 712 -37.91 -9.96 6.36
C LEU A 712 -39.08 -10.94 6.47
N ARG A 713 -39.93 -10.82 7.50
CA ARG A 713 -41.06 -11.72 7.73
C ARG A 713 -42.01 -11.86 6.54
N PRO A 714 -42.40 -10.80 5.81
CA PRO A 714 -43.26 -10.94 4.64
C PRO A 714 -42.68 -11.86 3.55
N TYR A 715 -41.34 -11.89 3.41
CA TYR A 715 -40.69 -12.79 2.47
C TYR A 715 -40.67 -14.23 2.97
N HIS A 716 -40.40 -14.45 4.26
CA HIS A 716 -40.51 -15.77 4.88
C HIS A 716 -41.92 -16.36 4.72
N ASP A 717 -42.95 -15.59 5.05
CA ASP A 717 -44.35 -16.00 4.91
C ASP A 717 -44.69 -16.34 3.45
N LYS A 718 -44.10 -15.61 2.50
CA LYS A 718 -44.25 -15.87 1.06
C LYS A 718 -43.58 -17.17 0.63
N LEU A 719 -42.38 -17.46 1.12
CA LEU A 719 -41.68 -18.72 0.86
C LEU A 719 -42.46 -19.91 1.42
N ASP A 720 -42.97 -19.80 2.65
CA ASP A 720 -43.82 -20.81 3.29
C ASP A 720 -45.09 -21.07 2.47
N ALA A 721 -45.76 -20.01 2.00
CA ALA A 721 -46.95 -20.12 1.16
C ALA A 721 -46.68 -20.76 -0.21
N LEU A 722 -45.45 -20.63 -0.72
CA LEU A 722 -45.00 -21.28 -1.96
C LEU A 722 -44.50 -22.72 -1.73
N GLY A 723 -44.39 -23.16 -0.47
CA GLY A 723 -43.86 -24.48 -0.11
C GLY A 723 -42.36 -24.62 -0.31
N ILE A 724 -41.61 -23.51 -0.29
CA ILE A 724 -40.15 -23.50 -0.47
C ILE A 724 -39.47 -23.67 0.89
N ALA A 725 -38.66 -24.72 1.04
CA ALA A 725 -37.80 -24.88 2.21
C ALA A 725 -36.59 -23.94 2.10
N TYR A 726 -36.29 -23.21 3.17
CA TYR A 726 -35.18 -22.26 3.21
C TYR A 726 -34.42 -22.33 4.53
N GLN A 727 -33.16 -21.88 4.50
CA GLN A 727 -32.36 -21.62 5.69
C GLN A 727 -32.26 -20.13 5.89
N SER A 728 -32.40 -19.66 7.12
CA SER A 728 -32.23 -18.25 7.46
C SER A 728 -31.42 -18.09 8.74
N TYR A 729 -30.68 -17.01 8.80
CA TYR A 729 -29.88 -16.61 9.95
C TYR A 729 -30.04 -15.11 10.17
N LEU A 730 -30.17 -14.68 11.42
CA LEU A 730 -30.26 -13.28 11.80
C LEU A 730 -29.46 -13.06 13.08
N ALA A 731 -28.66 -12.00 13.10
CA ALA A 731 -27.89 -11.59 14.27
C ALA A 731 -27.84 -10.06 14.42
N GLN A 732 -27.49 -9.62 15.62
CA GLN A 732 -27.23 -8.22 15.95
C GLN A 732 -25.81 -8.10 16.52
N PHE A 733 -25.11 -7.08 16.10
CA PHE A 733 -23.71 -6.80 16.42
C PHE A 733 -23.57 -5.41 17.05
N GLU A 734 -22.46 -5.17 17.75
CA GLU A 734 -22.23 -3.89 18.42
C GLU A 734 -21.82 -2.77 17.44
N GLY A 735 -21.25 -3.15 16.28
CA GLY A 735 -20.72 -2.22 15.28
C GLY A 735 -20.63 -2.83 13.89
N TYR A 736 -20.43 -1.97 12.89
CA TYR A 736 -20.37 -2.38 11.48
C TYR A 736 -19.20 -3.33 11.19
N TYR A 737 -18.01 -3.07 11.75
CA TYR A 737 -16.83 -3.90 11.50
C TYR A 737 -17.00 -5.34 11.97
N GLU A 738 -17.66 -5.55 13.11
CA GLU A 738 -17.93 -6.89 13.66
C GLU A 738 -18.92 -7.65 12.77
N GLN A 739 -20.02 -7.00 12.38
CA GLN A 739 -21.00 -7.57 11.45
C GLN A 739 -20.35 -7.94 10.11
N PHE A 740 -19.59 -7.02 9.52
CA PHE A 740 -18.85 -7.25 8.27
C PHE A 740 -17.89 -8.42 8.40
N SER A 741 -17.06 -8.44 9.45
CA SER A 741 -16.05 -9.49 9.64
C SER A 741 -16.65 -10.88 9.91
N THR A 742 -17.88 -10.93 10.45
CA THR A 742 -18.57 -12.18 10.75
C THR A 742 -19.39 -12.69 9.56
N MET A 743 -20.03 -11.79 8.82
CA MET A 743 -21.02 -12.16 7.80
C MET A 743 -20.51 -12.08 6.36
N GLN A 744 -19.43 -11.34 6.10
CA GLN A 744 -18.91 -11.20 4.75
C GLN A 744 -18.06 -12.41 4.35
N ASN A 745 -18.52 -13.13 3.33
CA ASN A 745 -17.76 -14.24 2.77
C ASN A 745 -16.55 -13.75 1.98
N PRO A 746 -15.44 -14.53 1.94
CA PRO A 746 -14.34 -14.24 1.04
C PRO A 746 -14.81 -14.18 -0.42
N ILE A 747 -14.45 -13.12 -1.14
CA ILE A 747 -14.81 -12.93 -2.54
C ILE A 747 -13.62 -13.29 -3.43
N GLN A 748 -13.86 -14.23 -4.35
CA GLN A 748 -12.90 -14.65 -5.35
C GLN A 748 -12.87 -13.68 -6.54
N VAL A 749 -11.74 -13.64 -7.24
CA VAL A 749 -11.51 -12.90 -8.48
C VAL A 749 -11.25 -13.86 -9.64
N GLY A 750 -11.43 -13.38 -10.87
CA GLY A 750 -11.14 -14.16 -12.07
C GLY A 750 -12.06 -15.35 -12.34
N ILE A 751 -13.22 -15.39 -11.69
CA ILE A 751 -14.23 -16.46 -11.84
C ILE A 751 -15.31 -16.13 -12.88
N ALA A 752 -15.36 -14.88 -13.38
CA ALA A 752 -16.42 -14.44 -14.28
C ALA A 752 -16.06 -13.20 -15.11
N GLN A 753 -16.88 -12.94 -16.12
CA GLN A 753 -16.99 -11.64 -16.83
C GLN A 753 -18.22 -10.89 -16.32
N TYR A 754 -18.23 -9.57 -16.42
CA TYR A 754 -19.21 -8.71 -15.77
C TYR A 754 -19.95 -7.83 -16.79
N GLY A 755 -21.23 -7.63 -16.53
CA GLY A 755 -22.05 -6.58 -17.10
C GLY A 755 -23.13 -6.17 -16.11
N GLY A 756 -23.80 -5.05 -16.32
CA GLY A 756 -24.82 -4.62 -15.39
C GLY A 756 -25.77 -3.55 -15.92
N TRP A 757 -26.81 -3.29 -15.15
CA TRP A 757 -27.75 -2.19 -15.38
C TRP A 757 -28.40 -1.75 -14.07
N LEU A 758 -28.61 -0.45 -13.91
CA LEU A 758 -29.32 0.11 -12.78
C LEU A 758 -30.82 -0.01 -13.03
N ILE A 759 -31.52 -0.72 -12.15
CA ILE A 759 -32.99 -0.90 -12.21
C ILE A 759 -33.64 0.13 -11.28
N PRO A 760 -34.38 1.11 -11.84
CA PRO A 760 -35.11 2.09 -11.03
C PRO A 760 -36.21 1.45 -10.21
N ARG A 761 -36.54 2.07 -9.07
CA ARG A 761 -37.67 1.66 -8.22
C ARG A 761 -38.98 1.51 -8.99
N SER A 762 -39.24 2.42 -9.93
CA SER A 762 -40.47 2.42 -10.72
C SER A 762 -40.63 1.14 -11.56
N VAL A 763 -39.54 0.50 -12.00
CA VAL A 763 -39.62 -0.75 -12.77
C VAL A 763 -40.13 -1.89 -11.91
N VAL A 764 -39.64 -1.99 -10.66
CA VAL A 764 -40.13 -2.99 -9.71
C VAL A 764 -41.59 -2.72 -9.31
N GLU A 765 -41.99 -1.46 -9.17
CA GLU A 765 -43.37 -1.12 -8.78
C GLU A 765 -44.40 -1.31 -9.91
N THR A 766 -43.99 -1.13 -11.17
CA THR A 766 -44.94 -1.08 -12.30
C THR A 766 -44.77 -2.19 -13.33
N ASN A 767 -43.61 -2.86 -13.37
CA ASN A 767 -43.26 -3.83 -14.40
C ASN A 767 -42.38 -4.99 -13.87
N ASN A 768 -42.62 -5.42 -12.63
CA ASN A 768 -41.85 -6.47 -11.96
C ASN A 768 -41.87 -7.82 -12.70
N ASP A 769 -43.00 -8.13 -13.35
CA ASP A 769 -43.16 -9.39 -14.08
C ASP A 769 -42.19 -9.46 -15.28
N ALA A 770 -42.04 -8.36 -16.03
CA ALA A 770 -41.10 -8.30 -17.14
C ALA A 770 -39.64 -8.31 -16.64
N LEU A 771 -39.36 -7.68 -15.50
CA LEU A 771 -38.04 -7.76 -14.85
C LEU A 771 -37.71 -9.19 -14.45
N THR A 772 -38.63 -9.88 -13.78
CA THR A 772 -38.48 -11.28 -13.38
C THR A 772 -38.31 -12.19 -14.61
N ALA A 773 -39.05 -11.95 -15.69
CA ALA A 773 -38.90 -12.68 -16.94
C ALA A 773 -37.53 -12.46 -17.60
N ALA A 774 -37.01 -11.22 -17.59
CA ALA A 774 -35.69 -10.92 -18.10
C ALA A 774 -34.60 -11.63 -17.29
N TYR A 775 -34.70 -11.58 -15.96
CA TYR A 775 -33.77 -12.29 -15.08
C TYR A 775 -33.82 -13.80 -15.30
N ARG A 776 -35.02 -14.39 -15.38
CA ARG A 776 -35.21 -15.81 -15.66
C ARG A 776 -34.53 -16.25 -16.93
N HIS A 777 -34.72 -15.51 -18.03
CA HIS A 777 -34.05 -15.80 -19.30
C HIS A 777 -32.53 -15.85 -19.14
N ILE A 778 -31.97 -14.86 -18.43
CA ILE A 778 -30.53 -14.74 -18.23
C ILE A 778 -29.99 -15.91 -17.39
N THR A 779 -30.68 -16.27 -16.30
CA THR A 779 -30.21 -17.33 -15.39
C THR A 779 -30.46 -18.73 -15.93
N GLU A 780 -31.54 -18.99 -16.66
CA GLU A 780 -31.77 -20.28 -17.36
C GLU A 780 -30.74 -20.52 -18.48
N ASP A 781 -30.16 -19.47 -19.05
CA ASP A 781 -29.09 -19.56 -20.04
C ASP A 781 -27.68 -19.69 -19.41
N GLY A 782 -27.60 -19.83 -18.08
CA GLY A 782 -26.37 -20.20 -17.34
C GLY A 782 -25.57 -19.04 -16.75
N ALA A 783 -26.06 -17.80 -16.85
CA ALA A 783 -25.47 -16.67 -16.13
C ALA A 783 -25.90 -16.64 -14.66
N THR A 784 -25.12 -15.97 -13.82
CA THR A 784 -25.50 -15.69 -12.43
C THR A 784 -25.93 -14.24 -12.31
N PHE A 785 -27.05 -14.02 -11.63
CA PHE A 785 -27.51 -12.69 -11.27
C PHE A 785 -26.97 -12.31 -9.89
N ILE A 786 -26.53 -11.06 -9.74
CA ILE A 786 -26.20 -10.43 -8.47
C ILE A 786 -26.95 -9.10 -8.40
N GLY A 787 -27.66 -8.86 -7.31
CA GLY A 787 -28.39 -7.63 -7.05
C GLY A 787 -27.88 -6.95 -5.78
N VAL A 788 -27.62 -5.66 -5.89
CA VAL A 788 -27.32 -4.77 -4.77
C VAL A 788 -28.55 -3.88 -4.61
N ALA A 789 -29.38 -4.18 -3.61
CA ALA A 789 -30.55 -3.36 -3.28
C ALA A 789 -30.17 -2.27 -2.28
N LEU A 790 -30.42 -1.02 -2.63
CA LEU A 790 -30.02 0.14 -1.84
C LEU A 790 -30.93 1.36 -2.10
N ASN A 791 -30.87 2.35 -1.20
CA ASN A 791 -31.47 3.67 -1.40
C ASN A 791 -30.38 4.75 -1.31
N VAL A 792 -29.98 5.31 -2.45
CA VAL A 792 -29.02 6.43 -2.52
C VAL A 792 -29.64 7.68 -3.16
N SER A 793 -30.94 7.84 -2.92
CA SER A 793 -31.70 9.03 -3.31
C SER A 793 -31.06 10.30 -2.75
N LYS A 794 -31.43 11.45 -3.33
CA LYS A 794 -30.94 12.76 -2.85
C LYS A 794 -31.25 13.00 -1.36
N ALA A 795 -32.34 12.43 -0.84
CA ALA A 795 -32.69 12.52 0.58
C ALA A 795 -31.65 11.83 1.48
N VAL A 796 -31.10 10.69 1.04
CA VAL A 796 -30.06 9.94 1.76
C VAL A 796 -28.67 10.55 1.52
N ALA A 797 -28.34 10.86 0.26
CA ALA A 797 -27.03 11.43 -0.10
C ALA A 797 -26.79 12.82 0.52
N GLY A 798 -27.85 13.60 0.72
CA GLY A 798 -27.80 14.93 1.32
C GLY A 798 -27.15 15.97 0.39
N ASP A 799 -26.38 16.90 0.97
CA ASP A 799 -25.65 17.93 0.21
C ASP A 799 -24.44 17.29 -0.50
N VAL A 800 -24.59 16.99 -1.78
CA VAL A 800 -23.57 16.41 -2.66
C VAL A 800 -23.30 17.30 -3.89
N ASP A 801 -22.03 17.41 -4.28
CA ASP A 801 -21.58 18.10 -5.49
C ASP A 801 -20.62 17.17 -6.22
N ASN A 802 -21.16 16.27 -7.05
CA ASN A 802 -20.40 15.18 -7.64
C ASN A 802 -20.98 14.73 -9.00
N ALA A 803 -20.17 13.97 -9.75
CA ALA A 803 -20.48 13.50 -11.09
C ALA A 803 -21.11 12.11 -11.15
N VAL A 804 -21.56 11.58 -10.01
CA VAL A 804 -22.31 10.31 -9.95
C VAL A 804 -23.41 10.32 -11.02
N LEU A 805 -23.49 9.24 -11.81
CA LEU A 805 -24.52 9.05 -12.82
C LEU A 805 -25.91 9.32 -12.20
N PRO A 806 -26.71 10.27 -12.72
CA PRO A 806 -27.95 10.69 -12.08
C PRO A 806 -28.94 9.55 -11.81
N ALA A 807 -28.96 8.52 -12.66
CA ALA A 807 -29.82 7.35 -12.52
C ALA A 807 -29.70 6.65 -11.15
N TRP A 808 -28.52 6.69 -10.51
CA TRP A 808 -28.32 6.17 -9.15
C TRP A 808 -29.35 6.68 -8.14
N ARG A 809 -29.84 7.91 -8.31
CA ARG A 809 -30.73 8.53 -7.33
C ARG A 809 -32.15 7.94 -7.34
N ASP A 810 -32.50 7.23 -8.40
CA ASP A 810 -33.79 6.57 -8.59
C ASP A 810 -33.67 5.03 -8.60
N THR A 811 -32.43 4.50 -8.63
CA THR A 811 -32.11 3.07 -8.57
C THR A 811 -32.63 2.43 -7.29
N LEU A 812 -33.27 1.27 -7.43
CA LEU A 812 -33.56 0.36 -6.32
C LEU A 812 -32.60 -0.83 -6.31
N ILE A 813 -32.26 -1.36 -7.49
CA ILE A 813 -31.38 -2.52 -7.64
C ILE A 813 -30.26 -2.15 -8.62
N ASP A 814 -29.01 -2.17 -8.16
CA ASP A 814 -27.88 -2.29 -9.07
C ASP A 814 -27.74 -3.77 -9.47
N THR A 815 -28.11 -4.08 -10.72
CA THR A 815 -28.07 -5.44 -11.27
C THR A 815 -26.71 -5.67 -11.91
N VAL A 816 -26.02 -6.70 -11.44
CA VAL A 816 -24.78 -7.21 -12.02
C VAL A 816 -25.03 -8.62 -12.54
N ILE A 817 -24.71 -8.85 -13.80
CA ILE A 817 -24.75 -10.15 -14.45
C ILE A 817 -23.32 -10.65 -14.58
N THR A 818 -23.10 -11.89 -14.17
CA THR A 818 -21.81 -12.56 -14.33
C THR A 818 -21.93 -13.78 -15.22
N THR A 819 -21.06 -13.89 -16.23
CA THR A 819 -20.94 -15.13 -17.03
C THR A 819 -19.73 -15.93 -16.57
N PRO A 820 -19.84 -17.27 -16.52
CA PRO A 820 -18.81 -18.12 -15.92
C PRO A 820 -17.49 -18.03 -16.70
N TRP A 821 -16.38 -18.00 -15.98
CA TRP A 821 -15.04 -18.09 -16.56
C TRP A 821 -14.46 -19.50 -16.42
N ASN A 822 -13.85 -20.01 -17.49
CA ASN A 822 -13.13 -21.27 -17.46
C ASN A 822 -11.73 -21.11 -18.08
N PHE A 823 -10.70 -21.29 -17.26
CA PHE A 823 -9.31 -21.13 -17.66
C PHE A 823 -8.83 -22.19 -18.67
N THR A 824 -9.44 -23.38 -18.69
CA THR A 824 -9.03 -24.49 -19.57
C THR A 824 -9.94 -24.69 -20.78
N ALA A 825 -11.10 -24.04 -20.83
CA ALA A 825 -11.99 -24.08 -22.00
C ALA A 825 -11.35 -23.39 -23.22
N PRO A 826 -11.81 -23.66 -24.45
CA PRO A 826 -11.46 -22.84 -25.61
C PRO A 826 -11.74 -21.35 -25.38
N TRP A 827 -10.88 -20.47 -25.92
CA TRP A 827 -11.07 -19.02 -25.79
C TRP A 827 -12.36 -18.53 -26.46
N THR A 828 -12.78 -19.21 -27.53
CA THR A 828 -14.04 -18.94 -28.25
C THR A 828 -15.25 -18.97 -27.32
N ASP A 829 -15.28 -19.89 -26.36
CA ASP A 829 -16.39 -20.04 -25.42
C ASP A 829 -16.48 -18.80 -24.50
N MET A 830 -15.33 -18.23 -24.10
CA MET A 830 -15.31 -17.01 -23.28
C MET A 830 -15.77 -15.79 -24.08
N ILE A 831 -15.46 -15.75 -25.38
CA ILE A 831 -15.95 -14.73 -26.31
C ILE A 831 -17.47 -14.86 -26.51
N GLU A 832 -17.99 -16.07 -26.70
CA GLU A 832 -19.44 -16.31 -26.81
C GLU A 832 -20.18 -15.84 -25.55
N TRP A 833 -19.63 -16.10 -24.37
CA TRP A 833 -20.19 -15.57 -23.11
C TRP A 833 -20.19 -14.04 -23.06
N GLN A 834 -19.13 -13.40 -23.55
CA GLN A 834 -19.07 -11.94 -23.64
C GLN A 834 -20.05 -11.38 -24.68
N ASP A 835 -20.25 -12.10 -25.78
CA ASP A 835 -21.19 -11.71 -26.82
C ASP A 835 -22.64 -11.85 -26.34
N LYS A 836 -22.96 -12.89 -25.54
CA LYS A 836 -24.25 -13.00 -24.84
C LYS A 836 -24.50 -11.85 -23.88
N MET A 837 -23.49 -11.48 -23.08
CA MET A 837 -23.54 -10.30 -22.19
C MET A 837 -23.93 -9.04 -22.98
N THR A 838 -23.19 -8.76 -24.04
CA THR A 838 -23.28 -7.53 -24.83
C THR A 838 -24.58 -7.46 -25.65
N ASN A 839 -24.95 -8.58 -26.28
CA ASN A 839 -25.96 -8.59 -27.34
C ASN A 839 -27.32 -9.18 -26.92
N ASP A 840 -27.41 -9.85 -25.76
CA ASP A 840 -28.68 -10.44 -25.28
C ASP A 840 -29.02 -9.99 -23.85
N TYR A 841 -28.13 -10.20 -22.88
CA TYR A 841 -28.46 -9.99 -21.47
C TYR A 841 -28.65 -8.52 -21.10
N ILE A 842 -27.63 -7.68 -21.37
CA ILE A 842 -27.72 -6.26 -21.05
C ILE A 842 -28.83 -5.57 -21.85
N PRO A 843 -29.03 -5.81 -23.16
CA PRO A 843 -30.16 -5.26 -23.90
C PRO A 843 -31.55 -5.56 -23.31
N ARG A 844 -31.76 -6.71 -22.67
CA ARG A 844 -33.04 -7.02 -21.99
C ARG A 844 -33.28 -6.13 -20.79
N LEU A 845 -32.22 -5.84 -20.02
CA LEU A 845 -32.30 -4.95 -18.87
C LEU A 845 -32.47 -3.50 -19.30
N THR A 846 -31.74 -3.06 -20.34
CA THR A 846 -31.87 -1.70 -20.87
C THR A 846 -33.26 -1.43 -21.45
N ALA A 847 -33.91 -2.43 -22.06
CA ALA A 847 -35.27 -2.30 -22.57
C ALA A 847 -36.30 -1.99 -21.47
N LEU A 848 -36.05 -2.44 -20.24
CA LEU A 848 -36.93 -2.18 -19.08
C LEU A 848 -36.70 -0.78 -18.48
N ALA A 849 -35.48 -0.25 -18.62
CA ALA A 849 -35.08 1.03 -18.03
C ALA A 849 -34.11 1.81 -18.96
N PRO A 850 -34.58 2.26 -20.15
CA PRO A 850 -33.69 2.83 -21.16
C PRO A 850 -33.06 4.16 -20.75
N GLU A 851 -33.77 4.95 -19.93
CA GLU A 851 -33.32 6.24 -19.41
C GLU A 851 -32.45 6.13 -18.14
N SER A 852 -32.18 4.91 -17.67
CA SER A 852 -31.34 4.65 -16.51
C SER A 852 -29.85 4.68 -16.92
N GLY A 853 -29.07 3.69 -16.50
CA GLY A 853 -27.70 3.49 -16.95
C GLY A 853 -27.06 2.33 -16.22
N CYS A 854 -25.74 2.35 -16.10
CA CYS A 854 -24.97 1.25 -15.54
C CYS A 854 -23.87 1.78 -14.62
N TYR A 855 -23.58 1.03 -13.55
CA TYR A 855 -22.45 1.31 -12.69
C TYR A 855 -21.13 1.00 -13.41
N LEU A 856 -20.38 2.05 -13.76
CA LEU A 856 -19.18 1.98 -14.60
C LEU A 856 -18.03 1.10 -14.09
N ASN A 857 -18.06 0.63 -12.83
CA ASN A 857 -17.05 -0.27 -12.28
C ASN A 857 -17.45 -1.75 -12.44
N GLU A 858 -18.73 -2.07 -12.64
CA GLU A 858 -19.29 -3.43 -12.72
C GLU A 858 -20.13 -3.57 -14.00
N ALA A 859 -19.53 -3.17 -15.12
CA ALA A 859 -20.21 -2.97 -16.39
C ALA A 859 -19.62 -3.82 -17.51
N ASP A 860 -20.37 -3.89 -18.61
CA ASP A 860 -19.89 -4.48 -19.85
C ASP A 860 -18.83 -3.57 -20.47
N PHE A 861 -17.59 -4.07 -20.61
CA PHE A 861 -16.51 -3.30 -21.24
C PHE A 861 -16.75 -3.05 -22.74
N ARG A 862 -17.68 -3.77 -23.37
CA ARG A 862 -18.11 -3.60 -24.77
C ARG A 862 -19.39 -2.76 -24.92
N GLN A 863 -19.88 -2.14 -23.85
CA GLN A 863 -21.12 -1.35 -23.87
C GLN A 863 -21.14 -0.34 -25.05
N PRO A 864 -21.98 -0.54 -26.08
CA PRO A 864 -21.89 0.27 -27.31
C PRO A 864 -22.15 1.76 -27.08
N ASN A 865 -23.01 2.09 -26.12
CA ASN A 865 -23.38 3.44 -25.72
C ASN A 865 -22.80 3.82 -24.34
N PHE A 866 -21.59 3.38 -24.01
CA PHE A 866 -20.97 3.60 -22.69
C PHE A 866 -21.02 5.07 -22.23
N LYS A 867 -20.93 6.05 -23.14
CA LYS A 867 -21.00 7.49 -22.82
C LYS A 867 -22.30 7.86 -22.09
N SER A 868 -23.44 7.45 -22.64
CA SER A 868 -24.74 7.68 -22.02
C SER A 868 -24.97 6.71 -20.86
N ALA A 869 -24.60 5.44 -21.02
CA ALA A 869 -24.85 4.42 -20.01
C ALA A 869 -24.12 4.69 -18.68
N PHE A 870 -22.87 5.13 -18.73
CA PHE A 870 -22.01 5.26 -17.54
C PHE A 870 -22.00 6.68 -16.96
N TYR A 871 -22.25 7.69 -17.80
CA TYR A 871 -22.12 9.10 -17.40
C TYR A 871 -23.39 9.91 -17.65
N GLY A 872 -24.31 9.44 -18.51
CA GLY A 872 -25.56 10.13 -18.82
C GLY A 872 -25.33 11.60 -19.24
N ALA A 873 -26.14 12.49 -18.69
CA ALA A 873 -26.05 13.93 -18.94
C ALA A 873 -24.72 14.58 -18.47
N ASN A 874 -23.92 13.89 -17.65
CA ASN A 874 -22.66 14.43 -17.14
C ASN A 874 -21.51 14.34 -18.15
N TYR A 875 -21.63 13.54 -19.22
CA TYR A 875 -20.49 13.20 -20.11
C TYR A 875 -19.78 14.43 -20.69
N ASP A 876 -20.52 15.38 -21.27
CA ASP A 876 -19.91 16.53 -21.95
C ASP A 876 -19.14 17.43 -20.98
N LYS A 877 -19.69 17.65 -19.78
CA LYS A 877 -19.03 18.40 -18.70
C LYS A 877 -17.76 17.66 -18.24
N LEU A 878 -17.85 16.34 -18.05
CA LEU A 878 -16.69 15.52 -17.69
C LEU A 878 -15.60 15.58 -18.77
N ARG A 879 -15.96 15.52 -20.06
CA ARG A 879 -14.98 15.61 -21.15
C ARG A 879 -14.30 16.96 -21.19
N ALA A 880 -15.05 18.05 -20.98
CA ALA A 880 -14.49 19.39 -20.88
C ALA A 880 -13.47 19.51 -19.72
N ILE A 881 -13.79 18.94 -18.55
CA ILE A 881 -12.89 18.91 -17.39
C ILE A 881 -11.66 18.06 -17.66
N LYS A 882 -11.82 16.88 -18.29
CA LYS A 882 -10.69 16.07 -18.74
C LYS A 882 -9.73 16.89 -19.61
N LYS A 883 -10.25 17.61 -20.60
CA LYS A 883 -9.42 18.44 -21.49
C LYS A 883 -8.65 19.54 -20.74
N LYS A 884 -9.21 20.07 -19.64
CA LYS A 884 -8.55 21.08 -18.79
C LYS A 884 -7.38 20.49 -17.99
N TYR A 885 -7.58 19.33 -17.37
CA TYR A 885 -6.59 18.74 -16.45
C TYR A 885 -5.65 17.71 -17.10
N ASP A 886 -6.02 17.18 -18.26
CA ASP A 886 -5.23 16.29 -19.10
C ASP A 886 -5.30 16.73 -20.58
N PRO A 887 -4.69 17.88 -20.93
CA PRO A 887 -4.79 18.43 -22.28
C PRO A 887 -4.08 17.60 -23.35
N ALA A 888 -3.24 16.64 -22.96
CA ALA A 888 -2.54 15.73 -23.87
C ALA A 888 -3.30 14.41 -24.09
N ASP A 889 -4.44 14.22 -23.42
CA ASP A 889 -5.14 12.93 -23.23
C ASP A 889 -4.16 11.79 -22.89
N LEU A 890 -3.24 12.03 -21.96
CA LEU A 890 -2.27 11.05 -21.49
C LEU A 890 -2.95 9.90 -20.74
N PHE A 891 -4.02 10.22 -19.99
CA PHE A 891 -4.76 9.26 -19.22
C PHE A 891 -5.84 8.60 -20.08
N TYR A 892 -5.63 7.32 -20.33
CA TYR A 892 -6.52 6.45 -21.08
C TYR A 892 -6.90 5.22 -20.26
N ALA A 893 -8.18 4.87 -20.31
CA ALA A 893 -8.73 3.64 -19.78
C ALA A 893 -9.95 3.26 -20.63
N ILE A 894 -10.21 1.96 -20.79
CA ILE A 894 -11.34 1.45 -21.58
C ILE A 894 -12.65 1.98 -20.98
N THR A 895 -13.56 2.49 -21.83
CA THR A 895 -14.82 3.16 -21.47
C THR A 895 -14.71 4.41 -20.57
N ALA A 896 -13.49 4.90 -20.29
CA ALA A 896 -13.30 6.14 -19.56
C ALA A 896 -13.71 7.35 -20.43
N VAL A 897 -13.96 8.50 -19.81
CA VAL A 897 -14.28 9.73 -20.54
C VAL A 897 -13.19 10.06 -21.57
N GLY A 898 -13.59 10.30 -22.83
CA GLY A 898 -12.68 10.52 -23.96
C GLY A 898 -11.91 9.28 -24.45
N SER A 899 -12.24 8.06 -24.00
CA SER A 899 -11.57 6.85 -24.48
C SER A 899 -11.91 6.50 -25.94
N ASP A 900 -13.07 6.95 -26.44
CA ASP A 900 -13.53 6.76 -27.82
C ASP A 900 -12.74 7.57 -28.86
N GLU A 901 -11.84 8.45 -28.40
CA GLU A 901 -10.90 9.18 -29.25
C GLU A 901 -9.60 8.38 -29.53
N TRP A 902 -9.51 7.17 -28.99
CA TRP A 902 -8.38 6.27 -29.12
C TRP A 902 -8.82 4.88 -29.61
N GLU A 903 -8.01 4.28 -30.47
CA GLU A 903 -8.10 2.88 -30.89
C GLU A 903 -6.90 2.10 -30.33
N VAL A 904 -7.15 0.88 -29.87
CA VAL A 904 -6.11 -0.08 -29.46
C VAL A 904 -6.11 -1.22 -30.47
N SER A 905 -5.00 -1.42 -31.18
CA SER A 905 -4.85 -2.53 -32.14
C SER A 905 -4.62 -3.86 -31.44
N GLU A 906 -4.71 -4.96 -32.20
CA GLU A 906 -4.50 -6.33 -31.70
C GLU A 906 -3.13 -6.53 -31.05
N ASP A 907 -2.09 -5.82 -31.51
CA ASP A 907 -0.75 -5.83 -30.90
C ASP A 907 -0.64 -4.95 -29.64
N GLY A 908 -1.75 -4.36 -29.20
CA GLY A 908 -1.86 -3.52 -28.01
C GLY A 908 -1.43 -2.07 -28.19
N ARG A 909 -1.03 -1.65 -29.41
CA ARG A 909 -0.66 -0.26 -29.69
C ARG A 909 -1.87 0.66 -29.65
N MET A 910 -1.71 1.80 -28.99
CA MET A 910 -2.75 2.81 -28.83
C MET A 910 -2.51 3.98 -29.80
N CYS A 911 -3.53 4.35 -30.58
CA CYS A 911 -3.47 5.40 -31.60
C CYS A 911 -4.69 6.33 -31.49
N ARG A 912 -4.54 7.62 -31.80
CA ARG A 912 -5.68 8.54 -31.87
C ARG A 912 -6.52 8.25 -33.12
N VAL A 913 -7.84 8.26 -32.97
CA VAL A 913 -8.79 8.10 -34.09
C VAL A 913 -8.59 9.24 -35.09
N GLY A 914 -8.59 8.93 -36.39
CA GLY A 914 -8.53 9.93 -37.47
C GLY A 914 -7.15 10.50 -37.80
N GLN A 915 -6.07 10.14 -37.09
CA GLN A 915 -4.71 10.40 -37.59
C GLN A 915 -4.40 9.42 -38.74
N SER A 916 -4.39 9.95 -39.97
CA SER A 916 -4.11 9.20 -41.20
C SER A 916 -2.86 8.32 -41.04
N ARG A 917 -3.02 7.01 -41.21
CA ARG A 917 -1.91 6.09 -41.46
C ARG A 917 -1.20 6.60 -42.72
N THR A 918 -0.03 7.22 -42.60
CA THR A 918 0.94 7.14 -43.70
C THR A 918 1.24 5.66 -43.85
N ALA A 919 0.62 5.06 -44.86
CA ALA A 919 0.74 3.66 -45.17
C ALA A 919 2.20 3.31 -45.41
N THR A 920 2.88 2.77 -44.40
CA THR A 920 3.94 1.80 -44.67
C THR A 920 3.23 0.62 -45.29
N LYS A 921 3.44 0.43 -46.60
CA LYS A 921 2.84 -0.58 -47.49
C LYS A 921 2.23 -1.77 -46.74
N ALA A 922 0.92 -1.90 -46.87
CA ALA A 922 0.22 -3.15 -46.63
C ALA A 922 0.92 -4.27 -47.41
N PHE A 923 1.50 -5.24 -46.69
CA PHE A 923 1.69 -6.57 -47.26
C PHE A 923 0.29 -7.20 -47.28
N THR A 924 -0.33 -7.20 -48.45
CA THR A 924 -1.63 -7.81 -48.69
C THR A 924 -1.60 -9.28 -48.33
N ARG A 925 -2.61 -9.68 -47.56
CA ARG A 925 -3.01 -11.05 -47.27
C ARG A 925 -3.46 -11.71 -48.59
N SER A 926 -2.58 -12.44 -49.25
CA SER A 926 -2.96 -13.43 -50.27
C SER A 926 -1.85 -14.46 -50.46
N THR A 927 -1.90 -15.51 -49.64
CA THR A 927 -1.49 -16.90 -49.94
C THR A 927 -1.27 -17.58 -48.59
N PHE A 928 -2.26 -18.36 -48.14
CA PHE A 928 -2.10 -19.66 -47.47
C PHE A 928 -3.52 -20.16 -47.16
N GLN A 929 -4.24 -20.44 -48.25
CA GLN A 929 -5.40 -21.30 -48.26
C GLN A 929 -5.09 -22.31 -49.37
N GLU A 930 -4.34 -23.34 -48.99
CA GLU A 930 -4.15 -24.63 -49.68
C GLU A 930 -2.99 -25.37 -49.01
N ALA A 931 -3.33 -26.34 -48.16
CA ALA A 931 -2.68 -27.64 -47.98
C ALA A 931 -2.94 -28.19 -46.56
N LEU A 932 -4.09 -28.83 -46.37
CA LEU A 932 -4.08 -30.16 -45.75
C LEU A 932 -3.39 -31.09 -46.76
N PRO A 933 -2.42 -31.93 -46.34
CA PRO A 933 -2.82 -33.28 -45.93
C PRO A 933 -2.02 -33.89 -44.78
N ASP A 934 -2.67 -34.86 -44.11
CA ASP A 934 -2.12 -36.03 -43.40
C ASP A 934 -0.94 -35.84 -42.42
N LEU A 935 -1.24 -35.68 -41.13
CA LEU A 935 -0.87 -36.59 -40.02
C LEU A 935 -1.41 -36.10 -38.67
#